data_AF-A0A956J904-F1
#
_entry.id   AF-A0A956J904-F1
#
_cell.length_a   1.000
_cell.length_b   1.000
_cell.length_c   1.000
_cell.angle_alpha   90.00
_cell.angle_beta   90.00
_cell.angle_gamma   90.00
#
_symmetry.space_group_name_H-M   'P 1'
#
loop_
_entity.id
_entity.type
_entity.pdbx_description
1 polymer ?
#
loop_
_entity_poly.entity_id
_entity_poly.type
_entity_poly.pdbx_seq_one_letter_code
_entity_poly.pdbx_strand_id
1 'polypeptide(L)'
;MTARPHVGRRDDEIVRDAGQPRRSPPSVIIDDPLLEKLALRVRRAAVLALQKGIAHAVDPSRFPLRDDAVHDELERFAARYLAGRPPRVREAAGARVLALVEERAARSGAWPAVELGSSEPVADQVAAIEVPEGERLPRGHLESLELVDGRIAKRPLRATSRPDEDALDSSLSREERSPSRGQPPPSFGTGLVFNPDLAEAHDNPGPISDKWLAMGGSAGALGSPEAEEVSLPGVAKGRLRRFEGGEIYYSPKTGARAFVHALDSAIVHKWSALGGTTGRLGMPITDGTVAPDGVGRFCHFEDGSVYHHPSSGAHEIHGKIRSKWAQHGYELGRLGYPVGDVEPALHGKGERSRFQGGLIYTHPTLGTRLIRAEIHAWWLDHGGIDGYPGYPVEDTQGGSSTAMQKFQGAWIRWRASSGYTDMATNKDFVYLHLDNIQCVVDTNESGADEIEIGGVLTDPAQHNHKLGPYHLGSFRKGTQKNTWPYPLMMKPVLAKAPTRTPGWPKVLSATVQLAEEDGGGFSADLDDLLGGINDLLVKELDKAGYAAAEAVASALGLGASLGAVLAKVLAFVVVEVLEWIWDEFMDFFEDDPFPPVVFPLVLDTIHDDLPIVTKFWTKSGGGHYDFRLRWDLSRW
;
A
#
# COMPACT_ATOMS: atom_id res chain seq x y z
N MET A 1 32.39 2.14 -70.55
CA MET A 1 31.71 1.54 -69.38
C MET A 1 32.78 1.26 -68.33
N THR A 2 32.97 2.20 -67.40
CA THR A 2 34.09 2.20 -66.45
C THR A 2 33.56 2.12 -65.02
N ALA A 3 34.22 1.26 -64.24
CA ALA A 3 33.90 0.85 -62.88
C ALA A 3 33.83 2.00 -61.86
N ARG A 4 33.01 1.79 -60.81
CA ARG A 4 33.25 2.29 -59.45
C ARG A 4 32.71 1.28 -58.41
N PRO A 5 33.50 0.93 -57.37
CA PRO A 5 33.03 0.18 -56.21
C PRO A 5 32.40 1.14 -55.18
N HIS A 6 31.29 0.71 -54.57
CA HIS A 6 30.67 1.41 -53.45
C HIS A 6 31.49 1.18 -52.18
N VAL A 7 32.07 2.27 -51.67
CA VAL A 7 32.77 2.37 -50.39
C VAL A 7 31.76 2.27 -49.26
N GLY A 8 32.04 1.41 -48.28
CA GLY A 8 31.31 1.30 -47.03
C GLY A 8 31.56 2.50 -46.10
N ARG A 9 30.53 2.85 -45.34
CA ARG A 9 30.53 3.68 -44.13
C ARG A 9 29.59 2.90 -43.18
N ARG A 10 30.10 2.09 -42.24
CA ARG A 10 30.41 2.46 -40.84
C ARG A 10 29.46 3.53 -40.30
N ASP A 11 28.31 3.07 -39.83
CA ASP A 11 27.38 3.81 -38.94
C ASP A 11 27.61 3.38 -37.48
N ASP A 12 28.88 3.25 -37.08
CA ASP A 12 29.28 3.14 -35.67
C ASP A 12 29.95 4.47 -35.30
N GLU A 13 29.15 5.50 -35.06
CA GLU A 13 29.60 6.68 -34.34
C GLU A 13 28.51 7.03 -33.34
N ILE A 14 28.78 6.66 -32.08
CA ILE A 14 28.02 7.04 -30.89
C ILE A 14 27.95 8.56 -30.88
N VAL A 15 26.83 9.09 -31.37
CA VAL A 15 26.48 10.49 -31.24
C VAL A 15 26.23 10.74 -29.77
N ARG A 16 27.09 11.56 -29.16
CA ARG A 16 26.79 12.24 -27.90
C ARG A 16 25.50 13.04 -28.11
N ASP A 17 24.40 12.56 -27.52
CA ASP A 17 23.03 13.08 -27.63
C ASP A 17 22.86 14.42 -26.90
N ALA A 18 23.63 15.43 -27.32
CA ALA A 18 23.45 16.80 -26.90
C ALA A 18 22.41 17.45 -27.83
N GLY A 19 21.12 17.14 -27.64
CA GLY A 19 20.08 17.89 -28.35
C GLY A 19 18.65 17.36 -28.33
N GLN A 20 18.38 16.09 -27.97
CA GLN A 20 17.00 15.62 -27.83
C GLN A 20 16.50 15.69 -26.39
N PRO A 21 15.20 16.01 -26.15
CA PRO A 21 14.62 15.96 -24.81
C PRO A 21 14.75 14.54 -24.24
N ARG A 22 15.00 14.40 -22.94
CA ARG A 22 15.16 13.10 -22.27
C ARG A 22 13.84 12.35 -22.05
N ARG A 23 12.71 13.02 -22.27
CA ARG A 23 11.37 12.46 -22.10
C ARG A 23 10.39 13.02 -23.11
N SER A 24 9.23 12.39 -23.17
CA SER A 24 8.06 12.95 -23.84
C SER A 24 7.81 14.40 -23.43
N PRO A 25 7.46 15.29 -24.37
CA PRO A 25 7.00 16.64 -24.01
C PRO A 25 5.90 16.52 -22.96
N PRO A 26 5.93 17.31 -21.88
CA PRO A 26 4.86 17.26 -20.91
C PRO A 26 3.54 17.59 -21.61
N SER A 27 2.50 16.81 -21.33
CA SER A 27 1.12 17.19 -21.64
C SER A 27 0.66 18.41 -20.82
N VAL A 28 1.51 18.89 -19.90
CA VAL A 28 1.25 19.96 -18.94
C VAL A 28 1.93 21.25 -19.41
N ILE A 29 1.27 21.94 -20.34
CA ILE A 29 1.62 23.31 -20.73
C ILE A 29 0.77 24.28 -19.90
N ILE A 30 1.40 25.31 -19.34
CA ILE A 30 0.74 26.44 -18.68
C ILE A 30 0.80 27.64 -19.63
N ASP A 31 -0.29 27.90 -20.34
CA ASP A 31 -0.35 29.02 -21.29
C ASP A 31 -0.66 30.38 -20.62
N ASP A 32 -1.06 30.37 -19.33
CA ASP A 32 -1.33 31.59 -18.57
C ASP A 32 -0.03 32.16 -17.93
N PRO A 33 0.41 33.37 -18.31
CA PRO A 33 1.70 33.91 -17.85
C PRO A 33 1.81 34.14 -16.34
N LEU A 34 0.69 34.39 -15.65
CA LEU A 34 0.73 34.59 -14.19
C LEU A 34 0.84 33.25 -13.47
N LEU A 35 0.13 32.22 -13.95
CA LEU A 35 0.28 30.86 -13.43
C LEU A 35 1.66 30.27 -13.71
N GLU A 36 2.24 30.54 -14.87
CA GLU A 36 3.60 30.10 -15.19
C GLU A 36 4.61 30.73 -14.21
N LYS A 37 4.50 32.04 -13.95
CA LYS A 37 5.35 32.73 -12.98
C LYS A 37 5.17 32.18 -11.56
N LEU A 38 3.93 31.92 -11.14
CA LEU A 38 3.64 31.28 -9.86
C LEU A 38 4.31 29.89 -9.80
N ALA A 39 4.14 29.06 -10.83
CA ALA A 39 4.73 27.74 -10.89
C ALA A 39 6.26 27.80 -10.78
N LEU A 40 6.91 28.69 -11.54
CA LEU A 40 8.36 28.89 -11.49
C LEU A 40 8.84 29.42 -10.12
N ARG A 41 8.03 30.23 -9.44
CA ARG A 41 8.28 30.70 -8.08
C ARG A 41 8.22 29.54 -7.07
N VAL A 42 7.18 28.71 -7.12
CA VAL A 42 7.06 27.51 -6.27
C VAL A 42 8.20 26.52 -6.56
N ARG A 43 8.53 26.28 -7.82
CA ARG A 43 9.69 25.46 -8.23
C ARG A 43 10.98 25.94 -7.58
N ARG A 44 11.27 27.24 -7.65
CA ARG A 44 12.48 27.82 -7.04
C ARG A 44 12.50 27.62 -5.52
N ALA A 45 11.37 27.81 -4.84
CA ALA A 45 11.25 27.57 -3.41
C ALA A 45 11.52 26.10 -3.05
N ALA A 46 10.93 25.16 -3.80
CA ALA A 46 11.14 23.73 -3.62
C ALA A 46 12.62 23.34 -3.81
N VAL A 47 13.26 23.82 -4.86
CA VAL A 47 14.70 23.59 -5.11
C VAL A 47 15.56 24.12 -3.96
N LEU A 48 15.27 25.32 -3.43
CA LEU A 48 16.02 25.88 -2.31
C LEU A 48 15.82 25.07 -1.01
N ALA A 49 14.60 24.57 -0.76
CA ALA A 49 14.32 23.71 0.38
C ALA A 49 15.08 22.38 0.28
N LEU A 50 15.08 21.74 -0.89
CA LEU A 50 15.85 20.52 -1.16
C LEU A 50 17.35 20.76 -1.02
N GLN A 51 17.87 21.88 -1.54
CA GLN A 51 19.27 22.27 -1.35
C GLN A 51 19.61 22.43 0.14
N LYS A 52 18.77 23.11 0.94
CA LYS A 52 19.00 23.24 2.38
C LYS A 52 19.01 21.88 3.08
N GLY A 53 18.08 20.99 2.75
CA GLY A 53 18.04 19.63 3.31
C GLY A 53 19.26 18.79 2.97
N ILE A 54 19.71 18.82 1.72
CA ILE A 54 20.95 18.15 1.29
C ILE A 54 22.16 18.74 2.01
N ALA A 55 22.25 20.06 2.11
CA ALA A 55 23.34 20.75 2.81
C ALA A 55 23.33 20.44 4.31
N HIS A 56 22.15 20.34 4.93
CA HIS A 56 21.97 19.92 6.32
C HIS A 56 22.51 18.51 6.56
N ALA A 57 22.27 17.56 5.66
CA ALA A 57 22.79 16.19 5.80
C ALA A 57 24.32 16.11 5.80
N VAL A 58 25.02 17.14 5.29
CA VAL A 58 26.48 17.22 5.26
C VAL A 58 27.03 18.10 6.38
N ASP A 59 26.44 19.27 6.62
CA ASP A 59 26.83 20.21 7.68
C ASP A 59 25.58 20.77 8.39
N PRO A 60 25.04 20.01 9.36
CA PRO A 60 23.86 20.44 10.13
C PRO A 60 24.06 21.76 10.87
N SER A 61 25.31 22.09 11.22
CA SER A 61 25.65 23.28 12.00
C SER A 61 25.54 24.56 11.17
N ARG A 62 25.92 24.48 9.90
CA ARG A 62 25.84 25.59 8.95
C ARG A 62 24.46 25.72 8.31
N PHE A 63 23.70 24.63 8.22
CA PHE A 63 22.36 24.59 7.61
C PHE A 63 21.35 23.96 8.58
N PRO A 64 20.99 24.64 9.69
CA PRO A 64 20.11 24.07 10.69
C PRO A 64 18.66 23.89 10.18
N LEU A 65 18.05 22.77 10.55
CA LEU A 65 16.60 22.54 10.44
C LEU A 65 15.95 22.80 11.81
N ARG A 66 14.70 23.26 11.80
CA ARG A 66 13.97 23.64 13.02
C ARG A 66 13.14 22.47 13.51
N ASP A 67 13.31 22.09 14.79
CA ASP A 67 12.71 20.87 15.38
C ASP A 67 11.17 20.87 15.42
N ASP A 68 10.53 22.04 15.46
CA ASP A 68 9.08 22.22 15.64
C ASP A 68 8.36 22.79 14.41
N ALA A 69 9.06 22.95 13.28
CA ALA A 69 8.46 23.50 12.07
C ALA A 69 7.50 22.50 11.42
N VAL A 70 6.32 22.97 11.04
CA VAL A 70 5.31 22.23 10.25
C VAL A 70 5.63 22.32 8.74
N HIS A 71 6.67 23.07 8.35
CA HIS A 71 6.84 23.58 6.98
C HIS A 71 8.22 23.36 6.36
N ASP A 72 9.03 22.51 6.97
CA ASP A 72 10.34 22.09 6.48
C ASP A 72 10.28 20.67 5.87
N GLU A 73 9.09 20.21 5.44
CA GLU A 73 8.89 18.85 4.95
C GLU A 73 9.85 18.46 3.82
N LEU A 74 10.06 19.35 2.84
CA LEU A 74 11.04 19.14 1.76
C LEU A 74 12.49 19.14 2.25
N GLU A 75 12.81 19.98 3.24
CA GLU A 75 14.16 20.07 3.81
C GLU A 75 14.47 18.78 4.59
N ARG A 76 13.53 18.34 5.42
CA ARG A 76 13.59 17.09 6.18
C ARG A 76 13.59 15.87 5.26
N PHE A 77 12.77 15.89 4.23
CA PHE A 77 12.75 14.85 3.20
C PHE A 77 14.14 14.66 2.60
N ALA A 78 14.72 15.74 2.06
CA ALA A 78 16.05 15.69 1.45
C ALA A 78 17.14 15.27 2.44
N ALA A 79 17.08 15.77 3.69
CA ALA A 79 18.00 15.38 4.73
C ALA A 79 17.91 13.89 5.09
N ARG A 80 16.69 13.36 5.27
CA ARG A 80 16.45 11.93 5.54
C ARG A 80 16.89 11.05 4.38
N TYR A 81 16.50 11.44 3.17
CA TYR A 81 16.84 10.73 1.93
C TYR A 81 18.34 10.55 1.80
N LEU A 82 19.11 11.63 2.02
CA LEU A 82 20.56 11.58 1.89
C LEU A 82 21.23 10.88 3.09
N ALA A 83 20.69 10.99 4.30
CA ALA A 83 21.24 10.33 5.49
C ALA A 83 21.30 8.80 5.33
N GLY A 84 20.38 8.20 4.57
CA GLY A 84 20.34 6.77 4.28
C GLY A 84 21.34 6.27 3.22
N ARG A 85 22.12 7.16 2.58
CA ARG A 85 23.02 6.82 1.46
C ARG A 85 24.49 6.64 1.89
N PRO A 86 25.31 5.93 1.09
CA PRO A 86 26.73 5.75 1.37
C PRO A 86 27.46 7.09 1.52
N PRO A 87 28.50 7.20 2.39
CA PRO A 87 29.21 8.46 2.64
C PRO A 87 29.68 9.19 1.38
N ARG A 88 30.18 8.45 0.37
CA ARG A 88 30.62 9.00 -0.92
C ARG A 88 29.51 9.76 -1.65
N VAL A 89 28.30 9.21 -1.68
CA VAL A 89 27.13 9.83 -2.32
C VAL A 89 26.74 11.10 -1.58
N ARG A 90 26.71 11.05 -0.24
CA ARG A 90 26.34 12.20 0.60
C ARG A 90 27.31 13.37 0.43
N GLU A 91 28.62 13.10 0.47
CA GLU A 91 29.66 14.11 0.32
C GLU A 91 29.63 14.75 -1.07
N ALA A 92 29.43 13.95 -2.12
CA ALA A 92 29.39 14.45 -3.49
C ALA A 92 28.13 15.29 -3.76
N ALA A 93 26.97 14.85 -3.28
CA ALA A 93 25.72 15.61 -3.35
C ALA A 93 25.81 16.93 -2.56
N GLY A 94 26.37 16.90 -1.35
CA GLY A 94 26.60 18.12 -0.56
C GLY A 94 27.55 19.09 -1.22
N ALA A 95 28.67 18.61 -1.79
CA ALA A 95 29.61 19.46 -2.52
C ALA A 95 28.96 20.13 -3.74
N ARG A 96 28.12 19.40 -4.49
CA ARG A 96 27.38 19.95 -5.63
C ARG A 96 26.42 21.05 -5.18
N VAL A 97 25.65 20.80 -4.12
CA VAL A 97 24.72 21.80 -3.57
C VAL A 97 25.46 23.03 -3.08
N LEU A 98 26.55 22.88 -2.33
CA LEU A 98 27.33 24.02 -1.85
C LEU A 98 27.82 24.90 -3.01
N ALA A 99 28.29 24.29 -4.11
CA ALA A 99 28.68 25.03 -5.31
C ALA A 99 27.49 25.78 -5.94
N LEU A 100 26.31 25.16 -6.03
CA LEU A 100 25.10 25.81 -6.54
C LEU A 100 24.66 26.98 -5.65
N VAL A 101 24.78 26.83 -4.33
CA VAL A 101 24.45 27.88 -3.36
C VAL A 101 25.39 29.08 -3.50
N GLU A 102 26.69 28.83 -3.69
CA GLU A 102 27.69 29.86 -3.95
C GLU A 102 27.48 30.56 -5.30
N GLU A 103 27.19 29.80 -6.36
CA GLU A 103 26.85 30.35 -7.68
C GLU A 103 25.60 31.23 -7.62
N ARG A 104 24.59 30.82 -6.85
CA ARG A 104 23.37 31.62 -6.61
C ARG A 104 23.69 32.91 -5.90
N ALA A 105 24.52 32.88 -4.86
CA ALA A 105 24.91 34.08 -4.12
C ALA A 105 25.60 35.12 -5.02
N ALA A 106 26.23 34.68 -6.12
CA ALA A 106 26.86 35.56 -7.11
C ALA A 106 25.88 36.21 -8.12
N ARG A 107 24.62 35.73 -8.23
CA ARG A 107 23.63 36.27 -9.19
C ARG A 107 22.68 37.26 -8.49
N SER A 108 22.61 38.51 -8.98
CA SER A 108 21.72 39.55 -8.44
C SER A 108 20.24 39.31 -8.79
N GLY A 109 19.32 39.37 -7.80
CA GLY A 109 17.87 39.21 -7.99
C GLY A 109 17.07 39.47 -6.70
N ALA A 110 15.78 39.12 -6.66
CA ALA A 110 14.91 39.26 -5.47
C ALA A 110 14.98 38.09 -4.47
N TRP A 111 15.53 36.95 -4.89
CA TRP A 111 15.71 35.72 -4.10
C TRP A 111 16.99 35.59 -3.23
N PRO A 112 17.98 36.51 -3.26
CA PRO A 112 19.09 36.51 -2.30
C PRO A 112 18.65 36.60 -0.83
N ALA A 113 17.40 37.03 -0.56
CA ALA A 113 16.84 37.07 0.79
C ALA A 113 16.57 35.68 1.41
N VAL A 114 16.61 34.60 0.63
CA VAL A 114 16.52 33.23 1.17
C VAL A 114 17.90 32.77 1.64
N GLU A 115 18.07 32.74 2.94
CA GLU A 115 19.28 32.33 3.65
C GLU A 115 19.17 30.87 4.10
N LEU A 116 19.83 29.96 3.38
CA LEU A 116 19.78 28.53 3.71
C LEU A 116 20.45 28.19 5.05
N GLY A 117 21.35 29.04 5.53
CA GLY A 117 21.98 28.90 6.84
C GLY A 117 21.12 29.39 8.02
N SER A 118 19.95 29.97 7.74
CA SER A 118 18.97 30.29 8.78
C SER A 118 18.23 29.02 9.22
N SER A 119 17.91 28.95 10.52
CA SER A 119 17.03 27.91 11.06
C SER A 119 15.58 28.08 10.58
N GLU A 120 15.22 29.23 10.01
CA GLU A 120 13.90 29.46 9.45
C GLU A 120 13.67 28.58 8.20
N PRO A 121 12.51 27.90 8.05
CA PRO A 121 12.19 27.13 6.86
C PRO A 121 12.22 27.99 5.60
N VAL A 122 12.73 27.45 4.48
CA VAL A 122 12.75 28.13 3.17
C VAL A 122 11.34 28.54 2.77
N ALA A 123 10.34 27.70 3.03
CA ALA A 123 8.94 28.01 2.78
C ALA A 123 8.52 29.32 3.46
N ASP A 124 8.95 29.57 4.70
CA ASP A 124 8.55 30.76 5.45
C ASP A 124 9.32 32.00 4.98
N GLN A 125 10.62 31.85 4.73
CA GLN A 125 11.48 32.92 4.18
C GLN A 125 11.01 33.39 2.80
N VAL A 126 10.74 32.45 1.88
CA VAL A 126 10.24 32.76 0.52
C VAL A 126 8.92 33.49 0.61
N ALA A 127 8.09 33.03 1.51
CA ALA A 127 6.78 33.60 1.68
C ALA A 127 6.92 35.03 2.28
N ALA A 128 7.99 35.38 3.00
CA ALA A 128 8.24 36.77 3.41
C ALA A 128 8.64 37.72 2.25
N ILE A 129 9.01 37.19 1.08
CA ILE A 129 9.38 37.98 -0.10
C ILE A 129 8.12 38.48 -0.80
N GLU A 130 7.95 39.80 -0.88
CA GLU A 130 6.81 40.40 -1.57
C GLU A 130 6.67 39.94 -3.03
N VAL A 131 5.43 39.64 -3.43
CA VAL A 131 5.10 39.36 -4.83
C VAL A 131 4.97 40.69 -5.59
N PRO A 132 5.75 40.91 -6.68
CA PRO A 132 5.65 42.12 -7.48
C PRO A 132 4.23 42.37 -7.98
N GLU A 133 3.80 43.63 -8.06
CA GLU A 133 2.41 43.98 -8.38
C GLU A 133 1.91 43.37 -9.71
N GLY A 134 2.75 43.32 -10.75
CA GLY A 134 2.43 42.70 -12.04
C GLY A 134 2.48 41.16 -12.07
N GLU A 135 2.79 40.53 -10.94
CA GLU A 135 2.78 39.07 -10.75
C GLU A 135 1.72 38.65 -9.72
N ARG A 136 1.07 39.62 -9.08
CA ARG A 136 -0.10 39.38 -8.25
C ARG A 136 -1.24 38.97 -9.14
N LEU A 137 -1.90 37.91 -8.74
CA LEU A 137 -2.97 37.35 -9.51
C LEU A 137 -4.29 38.07 -9.14
N PRO A 138 -5.02 38.67 -10.10
CA PRO A 138 -6.21 39.48 -9.79
C PRO A 138 -7.33 38.65 -9.15
N ARG A 139 -8.16 39.30 -8.32
CA ARG A 139 -9.39 38.69 -7.77
C ARG A 139 -10.29 38.24 -8.92
N GLY A 140 -10.72 36.97 -8.94
CA GLY A 140 -11.54 36.43 -10.02
C GLY A 140 -10.76 35.88 -11.22
N HIS A 141 -9.42 36.05 -11.29
CA HIS A 141 -8.63 35.59 -12.45
C HIS A 141 -8.63 34.06 -12.55
N LEU A 142 -8.38 33.38 -11.43
CA LEU A 142 -8.46 31.93 -11.33
C LEU A 142 -9.84 31.37 -11.71
N GLU A 143 -10.92 32.05 -11.31
CA GLU A 143 -12.30 31.72 -11.63
C GLU A 143 -12.67 32.01 -13.10
N SER A 144 -11.88 32.86 -13.76
CA SER A 144 -11.99 33.14 -15.20
C SER A 144 -11.32 32.07 -16.05
N LEU A 145 -10.54 31.16 -15.46
CA LEU A 145 -9.84 30.11 -16.17
C LEU A 145 -10.66 28.81 -16.17
N GLU A 146 -10.51 28.05 -17.26
CA GLU A 146 -11.04 26.71 -17.45
C GLU A 146 -10.04 25.82 -18.19
N LEU A 147 -10.24 24.52 -18.07
CA LEU A 147 -9.40 23.52 -18.71
C LEU A 147 -10.13 23.03 -19.96
N VAL A 148 -9.61 23.33 -21.14
CA VAL A 148 -10.19 22.98 -22.45
C VAL A 148 -9.17 22.13 -23.20
N ASP A 149 -9.52 20.90 -23.56
CA ASP A 149 -8.66 19.94 -24.26
C ASP A 149 -7.26 19.79 -23.63
N GLY A 150 -7.20 19.80 -22.29
CA GLY A 150 -5.93 19.72 -21.59
C GLY A 150 -5.11 21.01 -21.61
N ARG A 151 -5.69 22.19 -21.88
CA ARG A 151 -5.02 23.50 -21.81
C ARG A 151 -5.77 24.47 -20.90
N ILE A 152 -5.06 25.42 -20.30
CA ILE A 152 -5.67 26.47 -19.46
C ILE A 152 -6.13 27.60 -20.40
N ALA A 153 -7.44 27.88 -20.43
CA ALA A 153 -8.06 28.89 -21.29
C ALA A 153 -9.02 29.80 -20.47
N LYS A 154 -9.41 30.96 -21.02
CA LYS A 154 -10.39 31.85 -20.38
C LYS A 154 -11.84 31.44 -20.69
N ARG A 155 -12.71 31.43 -19.69
CA ARG A 155 -14.15 31.14 -19.80
C ARG A 155 -14.87 32.13 -20.74
N PRO A 156 -15.73 31.65 -21.66
CA PRO A 156 -16.61 32.52 -22.43
C PRO A 156 -17.78 33.04 -21.57
N LEU A 157 -18.07 34.34 -21.63
CA LEU A 157 -19.19 34.98 -20.93
C LEU A 157 -20.54 34.46 -21.45
N ARG A 158 -21.38 33.83 -20.60
CA ARG A 158 -22.80 33.56 -20.89
C ARG A 158 -23.72 34.19 -19.84
N ALA A 159 -24.75 34.88 -20.32
CA ALA A 159 -25.75 35.59 -19.54
C ALA A 159 -26.60 34.64 -18.67
N THR A 160 -26.76 34.98 -17.39
CA THR A 160 -27.57 34.24 -16.42
C THR A 160 -29.02 34.74 -16.44
N SER A 161 -29.97 33.81 -16.46
CA SER A 161 -31.32 34.02 -15.90
C SER A 161 -31.70 32.83 -15.00
N ARG A 162 -32.12 33.17 -13.78
CA ARG A 162 -32.89 32.38 -12.79
C ARG A 162 -34.29 33.05 -12.68
N PRO A 163 -35.30 32.57 -11.91
CA PRO A 163 -35.32 31.58 -10.80
C PRO A 163 -36.47 30.53 -10.99
N ASP A 164 -36.75 29.54 -10.12
CA ASP A 164 -37.46 29.66 -8.83
C ASP A 164 -37.36 28.40 -7.95
N GLU A 165 -37.36 28.65 -6.63
CA GLU A 165 -37.64 27.72 -5.55
C GLU A 165 -39.16 27.58 -5.37
N ASP A 166 -39.63 26.41 -4.92
CA ASP A 166 -40.83 26.34 -4.07
C ASP A 166 -40.78 25.06 -3.22
N ALA A 167 -40.92 25.26 -1.91
CA ALA A 167 -41.12 24.25 -0.89
C ALA A 167 -42.62 24.08 -0.62
N LEU A 168 -43.10 22.88 -0.29
CA LEU A 168 -44.39 22.69 0.41
C LEU A 168 -44.47 21.30 1.08
N ASP A 169 -44.29 21.35 2.41
CA ASP A 169 -45.12 20.84 3.51
C ASP A 169 -45.74 19.41 3.54
N SER A 170 -45.78 18.95 4.80
CA SER A 170 -46.46 17.85 5.51
C SER A 170 -47.90 17.52 5.05
N SER A 171 -48.62 16.48 5.47
CA SER A 171 -48.67 15.57 6.63
C SER A 171 -49.73 14.48 6.31
N LEU A 172 -49.74 13.35 7.03
CA LEU A 172 -50.92 12.77 7.72
C LEU A 172 -50.80 11.25 7.99
N SER A 173 -50.82 10.96 9.29
CA SER A 173 -51.17 9.76 10.08
C SER A 173 -52.20 8.79 9.44
N ARG A 174 -52.32 7.50 9.81
CA ARG A 174 -52.83 7.03 11.12
C ARG A 174 -53.13 5.50 11.06
N GLU A 175 -52.87 4.80 12.18
CA GLU A 175 -53.59 3.62 12.76
C GLU A 175 -53.63 2.25 12.01
N GLU A 176 -53.65 1.07 12.62
CA GLU A 176 -53.71 0.60 14.02
C GLU A 176 -53.43 -0.93 14.08
N ARG A 177 -53.20 -1.43 15.32
CA ARG A 177 -53.48 -2.79 15.87
C ARG A 177 -52.44 -3.92 15.81
N SER A 178 -51.86 -4.17 17.00
CA SER A 178 -51.47 -5.49 17.56
C SER A 178 -52.70 -6.19 18.21
N PRO A 179 -52.64 -7.30 19.01
CA PRO A 179 -51.50 -8.12 19.49
C PRO A 179 -51.76 -9.67 19.64
N SER A 180 -50.72 -10.43 20.05
CA SER A 180 -50.68 -11.46 21.14
C SER A 180 -49.59 -12.53 20.84
N ARG A 181 -48.54 -12.75 21.66
CA ARG A 181 -48.37 -13.29 23.03
C ARG A 181 -48.22 -14.83 23.04
N GLY A 182 -47.06 -15.32 23.51
CA GLY A 182 -46.84 -16.73 23.90
C GLY A 182 -45.36 -17.08 24.12
N GLN A 183 -44.97 -17.32 25.37
CA GLN A 183 -43.65 -17.80 25.83
C GLN A 183 -43.75 -19.28 26.32
N PRO A 184 -42.60 -19.98 26.59
CA PRO A 184 -42.36 -21.46 26.53
C PRO A 184 -42.60 -22.14 27.91
N PRO A 185 -42.19 -23.39 28.31
CA PRO A 185 -40.93 -24.20 28.14
C PRO A 185 -41.21 -25.75 28.10
N PRO A 186 -40.43 -26.76 28.64
CA PRO A 186 -39.09 -26.81 29.26
C PRO A 186 -38.15 -28.00 28.89
N SER A 187 -36.96 -27.93 29.51
CA SER A 187 -35.80 -28.84 29.52
C SER A 187 -35.80 -29.87 30.67
N PHE A 188 -35.19 -31.06 30.45
CA PHE A 188 -34.60 -32.00 31.43
C PHE A 188 -33.56 -32.88 30.68
N GLY A 189 -32.47 -33.43 31.23
CA GLY A 189 -31.97 -33.50 32.60
C GLY A 189 -30.55 -34.11 32.63
N THR A 190 -29.91 -33.99 33.79
CA THR A 190 -28.59 -34.52 34.17
C THR A 190 -28.69 -35.93 34.76
N GLY A 191 -27.66 -36.76 34.54
CA GLY A 191 -27.49 -38.03 35.26
C GLY A 191 -26.09 -38.62 35.05
N LEU A 192 -25.24 -38.54 36.07
CA LEU A 192 -23.98 -39.29 36.20
C LEU A 192 -24.13 -40.23 37.41
N VAL A 193 -23.82 -41.51 37.23
CA VAL A 193 -23.73 -42.52 38.30
C VAL A 193 -22.25 -42.88 38.46
N PHE A 194 -21.71 -42.75 39.67
CA PHE A 194 -20.42 -43.29 40.08
C PHE A 194 -20.60 -44.70 40.65
N ASN A 195 -19.68 -45.60 40.33
CA ASN A 195 -19.50 -46.90 41.00
C ASN A 195 -18.02 -46.99 41.42
N PRO A 196 -17.67 -47.11 42.71
CA PRO A 196 -16.29 -47.27 43.14
C PRO A 196 -16.00 -48.75 43.43
N ASP A 197 -14.95 -49.28 42.80
CA ASP A 197 -14.07 -50.28 43.43
C ASP A 197 -12.80 -50.42 42.58
N LEU A 198 -11.67 -50.07 43.18
CA LEU A 198 -10.39 -50.77 43.17
C LEU A 198 -9.32 -49.85 43.76
N ALA A 199 -9.01 -50.08 45.02
CA ALA A 199 -7.96 -49.41 45.76
C ALA A 199 -6.64 -50.17 45.63
N GLU A 200 -5.64 -49.54 45.01
CA GLU A 200 -4.23 -49.75 45.34
C GLU A 200 -3.55 -48.37 45.45
N ALA A 201 -2.76 -48.22 46.51
CA ALA A 201 -2.23 -46.95 46.98
C ALA A 201 -0.96 -46.56 46.22
N HIS A 202 -1.03 -45.53 45.36
CA HIS A 202 0.14 -44.81 44.86
C HIS A 202 -0.20 -43.33 44.62
N ASP A 203 0.60 -42.43 45.22
CA ASP A 203 0.69 -40.98 44.98
C ASP A 203 -0.62 -40.16 44.84
N ASN A 204 -0.92 -39.39 45.90
CA ASN A 204 -1.92 -38.32 46.00
C ASN A 204 -3.11 -38.42 45.01
N PRO A 205 -4.26 -39.02 45.40
CA PRO A 205 -5.39 -39.21 44.51
C PRO A 205 -5.86 -37.87 43.95
N GLY A 206 -5.91 -37.76 42.62
CA GLY A 206 -6.24 -36.52 41.96
C GLY A 206 -6.26 -36.63 40.44
N PRO A 207 -6.76 -35.60 39.74
CA PRO A 207 -7.06 -35.67 38.31
C PRO A 207 -5.86 -35.99 37.41
N ILE A 208 -4.63 -35.62 37.82
CA ILE A 208 -3.40 -35.97 37.11
C ILE A 208 -3.11 -37.47 37.24
N SER A 209 -3.13 -38.02 38.46
CA SER A 209 -2.93 -39.44 38.71
C SER A 209 -4.01 -40.29 38.02
N ASP A 210 -5.27 -39.86 38.03
CA ASP A 210 -6.37 -40.54 37.34
C ASP A 210 -6.12 -40.60 35.81
N LYS A 211 -5.67 -39.49 35.22
CA LYS A 211 -5.34 -39.41 33.80
C LYS A 211 -4.15 -40.30 33.44
N TRP A 212 -3.11 -40.30 34.28
CA TRP A 212 -1.92 -41.14 34.08
C TRP A 212 -2.26 -42.63 34.15
N LEU A 213 -3.06 -43.05 35.13
CA LEU A 213 -3.55 -44.43 35.24
C LEU A 213 -4.42 -44.82 34.03
N ALA A 214 -5.29 -43.93 33.57
CA ALA A 214 -6.09 -44.15 32.36
C ALA A 214 -5.24 -44.28 31.07
N MET A 215 -4.00 -43.77 31.08
CA MET A 215 -3.03 -43.90 29.99
C MET A 215 -2.07 -45.09 30.17
N GLY A 216 -2.35 -46.01 31.10
CA GLY A 216 -1.58 -47.23 31.34
C GLY A 216 -0.53 -47.13 32.45
N GLY A 217 -0.51 -46.03 33.21
CA GLY A 217 0.42 -45.84 34.33
C GLY A 217 1.88 -45.93 33.89
N SER A 218 2.73 -46.56 34.72
CA SER A 218 4.16 -46.75 34.45
C SER A 218 4.46 -47.66 33.26
N ALA A 219 3.51 -48.51 32.85
CA ALA A 219 3.61 -49.33 31.64
C ALA A 219 3.16 -48.58 30.37
N GLY A 220 2.55 -47.40 30.54
CA GLY A 220 2.06 -46.55 29.45
C GLY A 220 3.14 -45.67 28.83
N ALA A 221 2.77 -44.94 27.77
CA ALA A 221 3.71 -44.11 27.00
C ALA A 221 4.29 -42.91 27.77
N LEU A 222 3.69 -42.54 28.91
CA LEU A 222 4.20 -41.49 29.78
C LEU A 222 5.33 -42.00 30.71
N GLY A 223 5.38 -43.29 31.02
CA GLY A 223 6.37 -43.86 31.94
C GLY A 223 6.15 -43.46 33.40
N SER A 224 7.21 -43.54 34.20
CA SER A 224 7.16 -43.22 35.63
C SER A 224 7.16 -41.70 35.87
N PRO A 225 6.54 -41.20 36.95
CA PRO A 225 6.63 -39.79 37.31
C PRO A 225 8.05 -39.42 37.75
N GLU A 226 8.57 -38.30 37.25
CA GLU A 226 9.93 -37.83 37.57
C GLU A 226 10.00 -37.05 38.88
N ALA A 227 8.88 -36.39 39.26
CA ALA A 227 8.79 -35.55 40.45
C ALA A 227 7.33 -35.43 40.95
N GLU A 228 7.17 -34.75 42.08
CA GLU A 228 5.86 -34.32 42.60
C GLU A 228 5.20 -33.27 41.70
N GLU A 229 3.89 -33.07 41.89
CA GLU A 229 3.14 -32.04 41.16
C GLU A 229 3.63 -30.63 41.51
N VAL A 230 3.85 -29.81 40.48
CA VAL A 230 4.24 -28.41 40.60
C VAL A 230 3.05 -27.51 40.31
N SER A 231 2.91 -26.42 41.06
CA SER A 231 1.87 -25.40 40.77
C SER A 231 2.20 -24.61 39.50
N LEU A 232 1.22 -24.43 38.63
CA LEU A 232 1.37 -23.65 37.41
C LEU A 232 1.24 -22.14 37.68
N PRO A 233 2.24 -21.32 37.34
CA PRO A 233 2.15 -19.87 37.46
C PRO A 233 0.97 -19.30 36.65
N GLY A 234 0.23 -18.37 37.23
CA GLY A 234 -0.90 -17.69 36.57
C GLY A 234 -2.19 -18.51 36.43
N VAL A 235 -2.21 -19.78 36.86
CA VAL A 235 -3.37 -20.66 36.73
C VAL A 235 -3.91 -21.04 38.11
N ALA A 236 -5.13 -20.59 38.43
CA ALA A 236 -5.76 -20.89 39.71
C ALA A 236 -5.94 -22.40 39.92
N LYS A 237 -5.30 -22.95 40.96
CA LYS A 237 -5.23 -24.40 41.24
C LYS A 237 -4.67 -25.22 40.07
N GLY A 238 -3.88 -24.59 39.19
CA GLY A 238 -3.19 -25.26 38.10
C GLY A 238 -2.08 -26.16 38.62
N ARG A 239 -1.95 -27.36 38.04
CA ARG A 239 -0.92 -28.34 38.39
C ARG A 239 -0.26 -28.88 37.13
N LEU A 240 1.03 -29.16 37.22
CA LEU A 240 1.83 -29.84 36.21
C LEU A 240 2.52 -31.01 36.88
N ARG A 241 2.52 -32.16 36.23
CA ARG A 241 3.40 -33.27 36.57
C ARG A 241 4.17 -33.73 35.34
N ARG A 242 5.48 -33.93 35.51
CA ARG A 242 6.37 -34.48 34.50
C ARG A 242 6.59 -35.97 34.73
N PHE A 243 6.69 -36.68 33.63
CA PHE A 243 6.93 -38.10 33.54
C PHE A 243 8.06 -38.33 32.52
N GLU A 244 8.74 -39.48 32.61
CA GLU A 244 9.88 -39.81 31.74
C GLU A 244 9.57 -39.61 30.24
N GLY A 245 8.35 -39.94 29.82
CA GLY A 245 7.89 -39.87 28.44
C GLY A 245 6.97 -38.69 28.12
N GLY A 246 6.67 -37.79 29.07
CA GLY A 246 5.69 -36.73 28.81
C GLY A 246 5.28 -35.89 30.01
N GLU A 247 4.20 -35.16 29.85
CA GLU A 247 3.71 -34.22 30.86
C GLU A 247 2.18 -34.17 30.90
N ILE A 248 1.64 -33.96 32.11
CA ILE A 248 0.21 -33.77 32.32
C ILE A 248 -0.03 -32.42 33.00
N TYR A 249 -0.86 -31.60 32.36
CA TYR A 249 -1.33 -30.31 32.86
C TYR A 249 -2.76 -30.45 33.37
N TYR A 250 -3.08 -29.80 34.49
CA TYR A 250 -4.40 -29.79 35.07
C TYR A 250 -4.82 -28.39 35.49
N SER A 251 -6.09 -28.07 35.25
CA SER A 251 -6.81 -27.01 35.97
C SER A 251 -8.27 -27.45 36.21
N PRO A 252 -8.97 -26.87 37.20
CA PRO A 252 -10.41 -27.13 37.36
C PRO A 252 -11.26 -26.80 36.13
N LYS A 253 -10.81 -25.86 35.27
CA LYS A 253 -11.54 -25.42 34.07
C LYS A 253 -11.34 -26.37 32.89
N THR A 254 -10.12 -26.87 32.69
CA THR A 254 -9.74 -27.65 31.50
C THR A 254 -9.67 -29.16 31.75
N GLY A 255 -9.60 -29.59 33.02
CA GLY A 255 -9.30 -30.97 33.39
C GLY A 255 -7.84 -31.33 33.14
N ALA A 256 -7.50 -32.62 33.31
CA ALA A 256 -6.16 -33.13 33.07
C ALA A 256 -5.94 -33.41 31.58
N ARG A 257 -4.85 -32.88 31.02
CA ARG A 257 -4.45 -32.99 29.61
C ARG A 257 -3.01 -33.43 29.48
N ALA A 258 -2.78 -34.44 28.66
CA ALA A 258 -1.49 -35.11 28.53
C ALA A 258 -0.81 -34.82 27.19
N PHE A 259 0.52 -34.74 27.23
CA PHE A 259 1.39 -34.71 26.07
C PHE A 259 2.43 -35.83 26.20
N VAL A 260 2.57 -36.65 25.16
CA VAL A 260 3.59 -37.70 25.08
C VAL A 260 4.75 -37.15 24.26
N HIS A 261 5.92 -36.90 24.85
CA HIS A 261 7.04 -36.21 24.20
C HIS A 261 7.47 -36.85 22.87
N ALA A 262 7.46 -38.19 22.81
CA ALA A 262 7.81 -38.94 21.60
C ALA A 262 6.89 -38.63 20.40
N LEU A 263 5.69 -38.09 20.65
CA LEU A 263 4.69 -37.78 19.64
C LEU A 263 4.39 -36.27 19.54
N ASP A 264 4.40 -35.56 20.67
CA ASP A 264 3.84 -34.21 20.81
C ASP A 264 4.90 -33.13 21.06
N SER A 265 6.19 -33.47 21.07
CA SER A 265 7.28 -32.52 21.36
C SER A 265 7.25 -31.25 20.52
N ALA A 266 6.91 -31.35 19.23
CA ALA A 266 6.80 -30.17 18.36
C ALA A 266 5.70 -29.20 18.83
N ILE A 267 4.57 -29.73 19.31
CA ILE A 267 3.45 -28.95 19.85
C ILE A 267 3.86 -28.30 21.17
N VAL A 268 4.45 -29.07 22.07
CA VAL A 268 4.91 -28.61 23.39
C VAL A 268 5.98 -27.51 23.25
N HIS A 269 6.95 -27.70 22.35
CA HIS A 269 8.00 -26.72 22.10
C HIS A 269 7.44 -25.40 21.56
N LYS A 270 6.55 -25.44 20.56
CA LYS A 270 5.91 -24.23 20.03
C LYS A 270 5.10 -23.51 21.11
N TRP A 271 4.26 -24.24 21.86
CA TRP A 271 3.46 -23.64 22.93
C TRP A 271 4.32 -23.04 24.04
N SER A 272 5.40 -23.72 24.44
CA SER A 272 6.36 -23.21 25.42
C SER A 272 7.07 -21.94 24.92
N ALA A 273 7.47 -21.90 23.65
CA ALA A 273 8.07 -20.71 23.04
C ALA A 273 7.10 -19.51 23.00
N LEU A 274 5.79 -19.77 22.97
CA LEU A 274 4.73 -18.76 23.05
C LEU A 274 4.37 -18.36 24.50
N GLY A 275 5.14 -18.81 25.49
CA GLY A 275 4.95 -18.48 26.91
C GLY A 275 4.15 -19.50 27.72
N GLY A 276 3.84 -20.66 27.14
CA GLY A 276 3.15 -21.76 27.80
C GLY A 276 1.81 -21.33 28.42
N THR A 277 1.56 -21.70 29.67
CA THR A 277 0.32 -21.39 30.41
C THR A 277 0.11 -19.91 30.68
N THR A 278 1.18 -19.11 30.64
CA THR A 278 1.13 -17.64 30.78
C THR A 278 1.09 -16.92 29.44
N GLY A 279 1.26 -17.66 28.35
CA GLY A 279 1.25 -17.18 26.98
C GLY A 279 -0.17 -16.98 26.43
N ARG A 280 -0.25 -16.45 25.21
CA ARG A 280 -1.53 -16.05 24.58
C ARG A 280 -2.53 -17.20 24.38
N LEU A 281 -2.04 -18.44 24.34
CA LEU A 281 -2.87 -19.62 24.04
C LEU A 281 -3.56 -20.16 25.30
N GLY A 282 -3.00 -19.91 26.48
CA GLY A 282 -3.52 -20.40 27.75
C GLY A 282 -3.32 -21.90 27.96
N MET A 283 -4.19 -22.50 28.77
CA MET A 283 -4.13 -23.93 29.12
C MET A 283 -4.57 -24.84 27.96
N PRO A 284 -4.02 -26.07 27.87
CA PRO A 284 -4.54 -27.07 26.94
C PRO A 284 -5.96 -27.48 27.33
N ILE A 285 -6.83 -27.62 26.32
CA ILE A 285 -8.22 -28.10 26.48
C ILE A 285 -8.44 -29.49 25.86
N THR A 286 -7.50 -29.96 25.02
CA THR A 286 -7.40 -31.35 24.54
C THR A 286 -6.04 -31.92 24.91
N ASP A 287 -5.90 -33.24 24.84
CA ASP A 287 -4.58 -33.87 24.84
C ASP A 287 -3.84 -33.53 23.53
N GLY A 288 -2.53 -33.76 23.51
CA GLY A 288 -1.79 -33.92 22.26
C GLY A 288 -2.28 -35.18 21.55
N THR A 289 -2.94 -35.04 20.40
CA THR A 289 -3.55 -36.17 19.70
C THR A 289 -3.33 -36.11 18.20
N VAL A 290 -3.54 -37.24 17.54
CA VAL A 290 -3.51 -37.33 16.08
C VAL A 290 -4.66 -36.53 15.49
N ALA A 291 -4.38 -35.82 14.40
CA ALA A 291 -5.41 -35.14 13.64
C ALA A 291 -6.36 -36.15 12.98
N PRO A 292 -7.63 -35.77 12.74
CA PRO A 292 -8.64 -36.63 12.10
C PRO A 292 -8.24 -37.31 10.78
N ASP A 293 -7.33 -36.71 10.01
CA ASP A 293 -6.83 -37.28 8.74
C ASP A 293 -5.75 -38.36 8.94
N GLY A 294 -5.27 -38.55 10.17
CA GLY A 294 -4.22 -39.51 10.53
C GLY A 294 -2.79 -39.07 10.21
N VAL A 295 -2.57 -37.84 9.73
CA VAL A 295 -1.24 -37.38 9.27
C VAL A 295 -0.57 -36.50 10.31
N GLY A 296 -1.21 -35.39 10.68
CA GLY A 296 -0.68 -34.44 11.64
C GLY A 296 -1.04 -34.77 13.08
N ARG A 297 -0.59 -33.91 13.99
CA ARG A 297 -0.99 -33.91 15.40
C ARG A 297 -1.39 -32.51 15.82
N PHE A 298 -2.24 -32.39 16.83
CA PHE A 298 -2.68 -31.08 17.31
C PHE A 298 -3.00 -31.09 18.79
N CYS A 299 -3.07 -29.87 19.33
CA CYS A 299 -3.71 -29.59 20.61
C CYS A 299 -4.50 -28.30 20.50
N HIS A 300 -5.73 -28.31 20.99
CA HIS A 300 -6.48 -27.09 21.22
C HIS A 300 -6.16 -26.54 22.62
N PHE A 301 -6.01 -25.22 22.68
CA PHE A 301 -5.83 -24.45 23.90
C PHE A 301 -7.04 -23.53 24.10
N GLU A 302 -7.11 -22.85 25.24
CA GLU A 302 -8.21 -21.93 25.56
C GLU A 302 -8.44 -20.89 24.46
N ASP A 303 -7.38 -20.25 23.98
CA ASP A 303 -7.47 -19.11 23.05
C ASP A 303 -6.84 -19.40 21.66
N GLY A 304 -6.56 -20.67 21.37
CA GLY A 304 -6.02 -21.06 20.07
C GLY A 304 -5.75 -22.55 19.91
N SER A 305 -4.87 -22.89 18.98
CA SER A 305 -4.45 -24.27 18.73
C SER A 305 -3.03 -24.29 18.19
N VAL A 306 -2.34 -25.39 18.45
CA VAL A 306 -1.07 -25.68 17.78
C VAL A 306 -1.26 -26.96 16.99
N TYR A 307 -0.90 -26.92 15.72
CA TYR A 307 -0.96 -28.04 14.79
C TYR A 307 0.43 -28.33 14.28
N HIS A 308 0.80 -29.60 14.25
CA HIS A 308 2.03 -30.12 13.67
C HIS A 308 1.71 -30.98 12.44
N HIS A 309 2.40 -30.71 11.34
CA HIS A 309 2.37 -31.55 10.15
C HIS A 309 3.80 -31.85 9.67
N PRO A 310 4.12 -33.08 9.21
CA PRO A 310 5.49 -33.45 8.84
C PRO A 310 6.14 -32.55 7.78
N SER A 311 5.34 -31.97 6.88
CA SER A 311 5.86 -31.10 5.81
C SER A 311 6.04 -29.63 6.20
N SER A 312 5.43 -29.18 7.30
CA SER A 312 5.44 -27.75 7.67
C SER A 312 5.90 -27.49 9.11
N GLY A 313 5.99 -28.50 9.96
CA GLY A 313 6.31 -28.33 11.37
C GLY A 313 5.11 -27.90 12.20
N ALA A 314 5.36 -27.39 13.41
CA ALA A 314 4.33 -26.92 14.33
C ALA A 314 4.05 -25.43 14.14
N HIS A 315 2.77 -25.05 14.06
CA HIS A 315 2.31 -23.66 13.91
C HIS A 315 1.08 -23.43 14.78
N GLU A 316 0.98 -22.24 15.38
CA GLU A 316 -0.20 -21.84 16.14
C GLU A 316 -1.22 -21.09 15.28
N ILE A 317 -2.48 -21.28 15.60
CA ILE A 317 -3.61 -20.59 14.99
C ILE A 317 -4.57 -20.15 16.09
N HIS A 318 -4.99 -18.89 16.07
CA HIS A 318 -5.78 -18.30 17.14
C HIS A 318 -6.85 -17.31 16.65
N GLY A 319 -7.67 -16.84 17.57
CA GLY A 319 -8.61 -15.74 17.34
C GLY A 319 -9.59 -15.97 16.17
N LYS A 320 -9.90 -14.90 15.44
CA LYS A 320 -10.87 -14.93 14.33
C LYS A 320 -10.41 -15.80 13.17
N ILE A 321 -9.09 -15.91 12.96
CA ILE A 321 -8.50 -16.79 11.94
C ILE A 321 -8.83 -18.26 12.26
N ARG A 322 -8.56 -18.69 13.50
CA ARG A 322 -8.92 -20.04 13.95
C ARG A 322 -10.41 -20.32 13.79
N SER A 323 -11.25 -19.37 14.22
CA SER A 323 -12.71 -19.52 14.11
C SER A 323 -13.17 -19.65 12.65
N LYS A 324 -12.57 -18.89 11.72
CA LYS A 324 -12.86 -19.03 10.29
C LYS A 324 -12.38 -20.38 9.77
N TRP A 325 -11.16 -20.79 10.07
CA TRP A 325 -10.63 -22.08 9.64
C TRP A 325 -11.48 -23.27 10.15
N ALA A 326 -11.94 -23.20 11.40
CA ALA A 326 -12.87 -24.15 12.00
C ALA A 326 -14.18 -24.26 11.21
N GLN A 327 -14.76 -23.13 10.79
CA GLN A 327 -15.99 -23.09 9.97
C GLN A 327 -15.79 -23.76 8.60
N HIS A 328 -14.55 -23.85 8.11
CA HIS A 328 -14.20 -24.51 6.86
C HIS A 328 -13.68 -25.94 7.04
N GLY A 329 -13.83 -26.53 8.23
CA GLY A 329 -13.53 -27.94 8.48
C GLY A 329 -12.10 -28.22 8.95
N TYR A 330 -11.40 -27.21 9.48
CA TYR A 330 -10.00 -27.34 9.96
C TYR A 330 -9.09 -27.99 8.90
N GLU A 331 -8.25 -28.94 9.29
CA GLU A 331 -7.29 -29.64 8.43
C GLU A 331 -7.95 -30.53 7.37
N LEU A 332 -9.19 -30.98 7.60
CA LEU A 332 -9.99 -31.71 6.60
C LEU A 332 -10.56 -30.77 5.53
N GLY A 333 -10.56 -29.47 5.80
CA GLY A 333 -10.98 -28.43 4.88
C GLY A 333 -10.00 -28.21 3.73
N ARG A 334 -10.44 -27.46 2.70
CA ARG A 334 -9.62 -27.14 1.52
C ARG A 334 -8.33 -26.38 1.82
N LEU A 335 -8.23 -25.74 2.98
CA LEU A 335 -7.02 -25.05 3.39
C LEU A 335 -5.95 -26.02 3.93
N GLY A 336 -6.31 -27.20 4.42
CA GLY A 336 -5.37 -28.11 5.06
C GLY A 336 -4.75 -27.52 6.33
N TYR A 337 -3.50 -27.92 6.61
CA TYR A 337 -2.76 -27.49 7.79
C TYR A 337 -2.21 -26.06 7.68
N PRO A 338 -2.01 -25.37 8.81
CA PRO A 338 -1.19 -24.16 8.82
C PRO A 338 0.25 -24.46 8.40
N VAL A 339 0.84 -23.52 7.67
CA VAL A 339 2.26 -23.54 7.26
C VAL A 339 3.03 -22.35 7.81
N GLY A 340 2.37 -21.52 8.61
CA GLY A 340 2.95 -20.41 9.34
C GLY A 340 2.05 -20.01 10.50
N ASP A 341 2.69 -19.43 11.49
CA ASP A 341 2.08 -18.78 12.65
C ASP A 341 1.10 -17.66 12.22
N VAL A 342 0.29 -17.18 13.15
CA VAL A 342 -0.53 -15.98 12.92
C VAL A 342 0.35 -14.75 13.06
N GLU A 343 0.47 -13.99 11.98
CA GLU A 343 1.29 -12.80 11.89
C GLU A 343 0.42 -11.54 11.75
N PRO A 344 0.93 -10.36 12.14
CA PRO A 344 0.32 -9.10 11.76
C PRO A 344 0.16 -9.01 10.23
N ALA A 345 -0.97 -8.48 9.80
CA ALA A 345 -1.16 -8.12 8.42
C ALA A 345 -0.33 -6.86 8.06
N LEU A 346 -0.04 -6.71 6.76
CA LEU A 346 0.57 -5.50 6.22
C LEU A 346 -0.25 -4.24 6.59
N HIS A 347 0.44 -3.11 6.77
CA HIS A 347 -0.10 -1.84 7.29
C HIS A 347 -0.77 -1.91 8.67
N GLY A 348 -0.56 -2.99 9.43
CA GLY A 348 -1.17 -3.18 10.74
C GLY A 348 -2.69 -3.35 10.71
N LYS A 349 -3.29 -3.58 9.54
CA LYS A 349 -4.75 -3.67 9.36
C LYS A 349 -5.28 -5.08 9.57
N GLY A 350 -4.91 -5.69 10.70
CA GLY A 350 -5.36 -7.00 11.16
C GLY A 350 -4.23 -8.03 11.29
N GLU A 351 -4.61 -9.29 11.18
CA GLU A 351 -3.78 -10.49 11.29
C GLU A 351 -3.99 -11.39 10.06
N ARG A 352 -2.99 -12.20 9.73
CA ARG A 352 -3.05 -13.20 8.66
C ARG A 352 -2.37 -14.50 9.09
N SER A 353 -2.75 -15.62 8.46
CA SER A 353 -2.00 -16.87 8.56
C SER A 353 -2.12 -17.68 7.27
N ARG A 354 -1.04 -18.37 6.93
CA ARG A 354 -0.91 -19.19 5.72
C ARG A 354 -1.22 -20.65 6.03
N PHE A 355 -1.89 -21.29 5.09
CA PHE A 355 -2.27 -22.69 5.11
C PHE A 355 -1.78 -23.37 3.83
N GLN A 356 -1.67 -24.69 3.83
CA GLN A 356 -1.25 -25.46 2.65
C GLN A 356 -2.08 -25.12 1.40
N GLY A 357 -3.38 -24.91 1.59
CA GLY A 357 -4.35 -24.59 0.54
C GLY A 357 -4.76 -23.12 0.47
N GLY A 358 -4.00 -22.18 1.06
CA GLY A 358 -4.28 -20.74 0.90
C GLY A 358 -3.92 -19.85 2.09
N LEU A 359 -4.73 -18.83 2.33
CA LEU A 359 -4.53 -17.79 3.32
C LEU A 359 -5.85 -17.46 4.01
N ILE A 360 -5.81 -17.17 5.30
CA ILE A 360 -6.89 -16.44 5.98
C ILE A 360 -6.34 -15.09 6.45
N TYR A 361 -7.11 -14.05 6.18
CA TYR A 361 -6.78 -12.66 6.45
C TYR A 361 -7.89 -12.01 7.28
N THR A 362 -7.57 -11.11 8.21
CA THR A 362 -8.55 -10.33 8.96
C THR A 362 -8.43 -8.85 8.65
N HIS A 363 -9.56 -8.17 8.46
CA HIS A 363 -9.63 -6.73 8.26
C HIS A 363 -10.61 -6.10 9.25
N PRO A 364 -10.31 -4.92 9.84
CA PRO A 364 -11.17 -4.27 10.84
C PRO A 364 -12.61 -4.06 10.36
N THR A 365 -12.79 -3.65 9.10
CA THR A 365 -14.12 -3.33 8.52
C THR A 365 -14.61 -4.35 7.51
N LEU A 366 -13.71 -5.10 6.87
CA LEU A 366 -14.09 -6.07 5.83
C LEU A 366 -14.28 -7.47 6.41
N GLY A 367 -13.91 -7.70 7.66
CA GLY A 367 -14.06 -8.99 8.35
C GLY A 367 -12.92 -9.97 8.05
N THR A 368 -13.14 -11.24 8.40
CA THR A 368 -12.18 -12.34 8.18
C THR A 368 -12.47 -13.04 6.86
N ARG A 369 -11.46 -13.14 6.00
CA ARG A 369 -11.57 -13.59 4.61
C ARG A 369 -10.59 -14.71 4.30
N LEU A 370 -11.12 -15.76 3.68
CA LEU A 370 -10.36 -16.91 3.20
C LEU A 370 -10.06 -16.74 1.71
N ILE A 371 -8.79 -16.86 1.34
CA ILE A 371 -8.33 -16.90 -0.06
C ILE A 371 -7.70 -18.27 -0.32
N ARG A 372 -8.21 -19.04 -1.28
CA ARG A 372 -7.61 -20.35 -1.62
C ARG A 372 -6.33 -20.20 -2.45
N ALA A 373 -5.47 -21.21 -2.39
CA ALA A 373 -4.16 -21.26 -3.05
C ALA A 373 -4.24 -20.95 -4.55
N GLU A 374 -5.30 -21.41 -5.24
CA GLU A 374 -5.44 -21.20 -6.67
C GLU A 374 -5.63 -19.72 -7.05
N ILE A 375 -6.00 -18.85 -6.11
CA ILE A 375 -6.10 -17.39 -6.32
C ILE A 375 -5.02 -16.63 -5.53
N HIS A 376 -4.65 -17.14 -4.37
CA HIS A 376 -3.69 -16.51 -3.47
C HIS A 376 -2.31 -16.27 -4.11
N ALA A 377 -1.77 -17.25 -4.85
CA ALA A 377 -0.45 -17.11 -5.47
C ALA A 377 -0.41 -15.93 -6.45
N TRP A 378 -1.36 -15.92 -7.40
CA TRP A 378 -1.53 -14.81 -8.32
C TRP A 378 -1.75 -13.49 -7.61
N TRP A 379 -2.54 -13.46 -6.52
CA TRP A 379 -2.80 -12.22 -5.81
C TRP A 379 -1.53 -11.63 -5.21
N LEU A 380 -0.64 -12.46 -4.67
CA LEU A 380 0.66 -12.01 -4.18
C LEU A 380 1.57 -11.53 -5.31
N ASP A 381 1.61 -12.23 -6.45
CA ASP A 381 2.39 -11.82 -7.63
C ASP A 381 1.97 -10.45 -8.18
N HIS A 382 0.76 -9.99 -7.88
CA HIS A 382 0.22 -8.69 -8.32
C HIS A 382 0.20 -7.66 -7.17
N GLY A 383 1.11 -7.78 -6.22
CA GLY A 383 1.30 -6.83 -5.12
C GLY A 383 0.36 -7.02 -3.93
N GLY A 384 -0.42 -8.10 -3.90
CA GLY A 384 -1.27 -8.45 -2.77
C GLY A 384 -2.27 -7.35 -2.39
N ILE A 385 -2.25 -6.94 -1.12
CA ILE A 385 -3.11 -5.86 -0.64
C ILE A 385 -2.71 -4.47 -1.15
N ASP A 386 -1.45 -4.30 -1.56
CA ASP A 386 -0.87 -3.02 -1.98
C ASP A 386 -1.04 -2.79 -3.48
N GLY A 387 -1.11 -3.90 -4.22
CA GLY A 387 -1.44 -3.91 -5.64
C GLY A 387 -2.91 -4.24 -5.92
N TYR A 388 -3.21 -4.39 -7.20
CA TYR A 388 -4.53 -4.81 -7.64
C TYR A 388 -4.73 -6.32 -7.47
N PRO A 389 -5.90 -6.79 -6.98
CA PRO A 389 -7.14 -6.05 -6.74
C PRO A 389 -7.41 -5.54 -5.30
N GLY A 390 -6.38 -5.44 -4.47
CA GLY A 390 -6.48 -4.94 -3.09
C GLY A 390 -7.03 -5.98 -2.11
N TYR A 391 -7.85 -5.55 -1.14
CA TYR A 391 -8.32 -6.44 -0.07
C TYR A 391 -9.41 -7.43 -0.55
N PRO A 392 -9.40 -8.68 -0.07
CA PRO A 392 -10.53 -9.59 -0.26
C PRO A 392 -11.76 -9.06 0.48
N VAL A 393 -12.94 -9.17 -0.13
CA VAL A 393 -14.21 -8.72 0.48
C VAL A 393 -15.19 -9.85 0.79
N GLU A 394 -14.92 -11.06 0.29
CA GLU A 394 -15.66 -12.28 0.59
C GLU A 394 -14.70 -13.48 0.75
N ASP A 395 -15.22 -14.68 1.05
CA ASP A 395 -14.41 -15.90 1.07
C ASP A 395 -14.37 -16.52 -0.34
N THR A 396 -13.28 -17.20 -0.71
CA THR A 396 -13.19 -17.81 -2.04
C THR A 396 -14.28 -18.87 -2.21
N GLN A 397 -15.05 -18.74 -3.28
CA GLN A 397 -16.13 -19.65 -3.66
C GLN A 397 -15.68 -20.62 -4.77
N GLY A 398 -16.48 -21.66 -5.05
CA GLY A 398 -16.23 -22.61 -6.14
C GLY A 398 -15.76 -24.01 -5.70
N GLY A 399 -15.67 -24.92 -6.68
CA GLY A 399 -15.40 -26.35 -6.49
C GLY A 399 -13.92 -26.74 -6.63
N SER A 400 -13.65 -28.00 -7.00
CA SER A 400 -12.28 -28.49 -7.26
C SER A 400 -11.70 -28.00 -8.59
N SER A 401 -12.56 -27.67 -9.56
CA SER A 401 -12.13 -27.22 -10.90
C SER A 401 -12.34 -25.73 -11.13
N THR A 402 -12.91 -25.01 -10.17
CA THR A 402 -13.22 -23.57 -10.27
C THR A 402 -13.02 -22.87 -8.94
N ALA A 403 -12.45 -21.67 -8.98
CA ALA A 403 -12.35 -20.78 -7.83
C ALA A 403 -12.75 -19.37 -8.23
N MET A 404 -13.44 -18.66 -7.34
CA MET A 404 -13.80 -17.28 -7.56
C MET A 404 -13.74 -16.49 -6.27
N GLN A 405 -13.10 -15.32 -6.33
CA GLN A 405 -12.86 -14.47 -5.17
C GLN A 405 -13.18 -13.02 -5.54
N LYS A 406 -14.05 -12.39 -4.75
CA LYS A 406 -14.25 -10.94 -4.83
C LYS A 406 -13.23 -10.22 -3.96
N PHE A 407 -12.61 -9.21 -4.56
CA PHE A 407 -11.76 -8.21 -3.94
C PHE A 407 -12.42 -6.84 -4.07
N GLN A 408 -11.83 -5.82 -3.44
CA GLN A 408 -12.29 -4.45 -3.58
C GLN A 408 -12.39 -4.04 -5.06
N GLY A 409 -11.41 -4.46 -5.87
CA GLY A 409 -11.30 -4.03 -7.26
C GLY A 409 -11.69 -4.98 -8.35
N ALA A 410 -11.89 -6.25 -8.01
CA ALA A 410 -12.10 -7.26 -9.02
C ALA A 410 -12.83 -8.47 -8.48
N TRP A 411 -13.44 -9.19 -9.40
CA TRP A 411 -13.58 -10.62 -9.26
C TRP A 411 -12.40 -11.30 -9.92
N ILE A 412 -11.70 -12.19 -9.21
CA ILE A 412 -10.75 -13.11 -9.81
C ILE A 412 -11.45 -14.46 -9.97
N ARG A 413 -11.46 -14.99 -11.19
CA ARG A 413 -11.93 -16.35 -11.48
C ARG A 413 -10.78 -17.22 -12.00
N TRP A 414 -10.59 -18.36 -11.36
CA TRP A 414 -9.69 -19.42 -11.77
C TRP A 414 -10.48 -20.65 -12.23
N ARG A 415 -10.02 -21.30 -13.29
CA ARG A 415 -10.51 -22.59 -13.78
C ARG A 415 -9.34 -23.53 -14.02
N ALA A 416 -9.43 -24.77 -13.54
CA ALA A 416 -8.38 -25.77 -13.72
C ALA A 416 -8.03 -26.04 -15.20
N SER A 417 -9.01 -25.92 -16.10
CA SER A 417 -8.86 -26.17 -17.54
C SER A 417 -8.07 -25.09 -18.29
N SER A 418 -8.00 -23.87 -17.76
CA SER A 418 -7.57 -22.70 -18.53
C SER A 418 -6.82 -21.64 -17.71
N GLY A 419 -6.54 -21.91 -16.44
CA GLY A 419 -5.95 -20.92 -15.53
C GLY A 419 -6.94 -19.80 -15.18
N TYR A 420 -6.42 -18.59 -14.96
CA TYR A 420 -7.21 -17.41 -14.65
C TYR A 420 -7.92 -16.89 -15.90
N THR A 421 -9.24 -16.70 -15.83
CA THR A 421 -10.02 -16.40 -17.05
C THR A 421 -10.86 -15.13 -17.02
N ASP A 422 -11.22 -14.60 -15.85
CA ASP A 422 -12.03 -13.38 -15.78
C ASP A 422 -11.60 -12.51 -14.60
N MET A 423 -11.05 -11.34 -14.92
CA MET A 423 -10.96 -10.20 -14.01
C MET A 423 -12.08 -9.24 -14.35
N ALA A 424 -13.22 -9.35 -13.67
CA ALA A 424 -14.28 -8.36 -13.83
C ALA A 424 -13.99 -7.20 -12.88
N THR A 425 -13.48 -6.09 -13.42
CA THR A 425 -13.25 -4.83 -12.71
C THR A 425 -14.52 -4.33 -12.05
N ASN A 426 -14.42 -3.88 -10.80
CA ASN A 426 -15.54 -3.33 -10.05
C ASN A 426 -15.97 -1.95 -10.59
N LYS A 427 -17.27 -1.78 -10.82
CA LYS A 427 -17.93 -0.67 -11.53
C LYS A 427 -17.82 0.71 -10.86
N ASP A 428 -17.42 0.75 -9.60
CA ASP A 428 -17.36 1.97 -8.78
C ASP A 428 -15.95 2.62 -8.72
N PHE A 429 -15.02 2.14 -9.54
CA PHE A 429 -13.60 2.52 -9.48
C PHE A 429 -13.08 3.10 -10.79
N VAL A 430 -12.13 4.02 -10.66
CA VAL A 430 -11.27 4.48 -11.75
C VAL A 430 -9.96 3.73 -11.66
N TYR A 431 -9.48 3.25 -12.81
CA TYR A 431 -8.29 2.44 -12.94
C TYR A 431 -7.23 3.18 -13.75
N LEU A 432 -5.99 3.15 -13.25
CA LEU A 432 -4.82 3.52 -14.02
C LEU A 432 -4.08 2.26 -14.43
N HIS A 433 -3.92 2.06 -15.73
CA HIS A 433 -3.17 0.93 -16.30
C HIS A 433 -1.89 1.41 -16.95
N LEU A 434 -0.83 0.62 -16.79
CA LEU A 434 0.18 0.48 -17.82
C LEU A 434 -0.42 -0.52 -18.81
N ASP A 435 -0.77 -0.08 -20.02
CA ASP A 435 -1.27 -0.98 -21.05
C ASP A 435 -0.12 -1.83 -21.59
N ASN A 436 1.00 -1.17 -21.85
CA ASN A 436 2.13 -1.77 -22.53
C ASN A 436 3.39 -0.92 -22.34
N ILE A 437 4.52 -1.60 -22.27
CA ILE A 437 5.86 -1.02 -22.28
C ILE A 437 6.74 -1.77 -23.30
N GLN A 438 7.62 -1.04 -23.97
CA GLN A 438 8.57 -1.55 -24.94
C GLN A 438 9.95 -0.93 -24.70
N CYS A 439 10.98 -1.78 -24.59
CA CYS A 439 12.37 -1.35 -24.67
C CYS A 439 12.74 -1.13 -26.15
N VAL A 440 13.01 0.12 -26.52
CA VAL A 440 13.42 0.55 -27.87
C VAL A 440 14.94 0.48 -28.02
N VAL A 441 15.66 0.89 -26.96
CA VAL A 441 17.11 0.80 -26.81
C VAL A 441 17.39 0.36 -25.38
N ASP A 442 18.26 -0.63 -25.21
CA ASP A 442 18.75 -1.07 -23.89
C ASP A 442 19.71 -0.05 -23.28
N THR A 443 19.81 0.00 -21.96
CA THR A 443 20.98 0.60 -21.32
C THR A 443 22.18 -0.27 -21.72
N ASN A 444 23.33 0.33 -22.05
CA ASN A 444 24.45 -0.40 -22.66
C ASN A 444 25.21 -1.30 -21.65
N GLU A 445 24.50 -1.88 -20.68
CA GLU A 445 25.03 -2.66 -19.58
C GLU A 445 25.02 -4.16 -19.89
N SER A 446 25.92 -4.90 -19.24
CA SER A 446 25.99 -6.36 -19.39
C SER A 446 24.95 -7.03 -18.50
N GLY A 447 23.69 -7.11 -18.93
CA GLY A 447 22.61 -7.63 -18.10
C GLY A 447 21.29 -7.81 -18.85
N ALA A 448 20.22 -8.07 -18.11
CA ALA A 448 18.87 -7.81 -18.58
C ALA A 448 18.27 -6.83 -17.56
N ASP A 449 17.79 -5.68 -18.03
CA ASP A 449 17.47 -4.56 -17.14
C ASP A 449 16.14 -4.85 -16.42
N GLU A 450 16.20 -5.11 -15.12
CA GLU A 450 15.00 -5.30 -14.31
C GLU A 450 14.34 -3.95 -14.07
N ILE A 451 13.22 -3.71 -14.76
CA ILE A 451 12.52 -2.43 -14.69
C ILE A 451 11.39 -2.52 -13.68
N GLU A 452 11.32 -1.55 -12.78
CA GLU A 452 10.17 -1.26 -11.95
C GLU A 452 9.41 -0.01 -12.43
N ILE A 453 8.12 0.03 -12.13
CA ILE A 453 7.31 1.24 -12.27
C ILE A 453 6.66 1.60 -10.93
N GLY A 454 6.79 2.85 -10.54
CA GLY A 454 6.19 3.35 -9.31
C GLY A 454 5.79 4.81 -9.44
N GLY A 455 5.25 5.38 -8.38
CA GLY A 455 4.87 6.78 -8.37
C GLY A 455 3.82 7.12 -7.33
N VAL A 456 3.05 8.17 -7.60
CA VAL A 456 2.00 8.66 -6.72
C VAL A 456 0.81 9.12 -7.54
N LEU A 457 -0.38 8.82 -7.04
CA LEU A 457 -1.61 9.43 -7.48
C LEU A 457 -2.09 10.46 -6.47
N THR A 458 -2.38 11.66 -6.93
CA THR A 458 -3.12 12.66 -6.15
C THR A 458 -4.60 12.60 -6.51
N ASP A 459 -5.44 12.39 -5.51
CA ASP A 459 -6.90 12.35 -5.68
C ASP A 459 -7.54 13.76 -5.61
N PRO A 460 -8.84 13.90 -5.92
CA PRO A 460 -9.50 15.20 -5.88
C PRO A 460 -9.59 15.85 -4.48
N ALA A 461 -9.36 15.08 -3.42
CA ALA A 461 -9.29 15.56 -2.04
C ALA A 461 -7.84 15.87 -1.62
N GLN A 462 -6.89 15.88 -2.56
CA GLN A 462 -5.46 16.12 -2.34
C GLN A 462 -4.80 15.06 -1.44
N HIS A 463 -5.40 13.87 -1.32
CA HIS A 463 -4.66 12.76 -0.74
C HIS A 463 -3.76 12.18 -1.81
N ASN A 464 -2.48 12.06 -1.44
CA ASN A 464 -1.53 11.29 -2.21
C ASN A 464 -1.69 9.81 -1.90
N HIS A 465 -1.50 9.00 -2.93
CA HIS A 465 -1.62 7.56 -2.86
C HIS A 465 -0.49 6.93 -3.64
N LYS A 466 0.33 6.16 -2.94
CA LYS A 466 1.44 5.45 -3.54
C LYS A 466 0.99 4.52 -4.68
N LEU A 467 1.76 4.53 -5.76
CA LEU A 467 1.70 3.61 -6.89
C LEU A 467 2.95 2.73 -6.85
N GLY A 468 2.79 1.42 -6.71
CA GLY A 468 3.91 0.48 -6.77
C GLY A 468 4.88 0.54 -5.55
N PRO A 469 6.14 0.11 -5.70
CA PRO A 469 6.76 -0.32 -6.97
C PRO A 469 6.13 -1.59 -7.53
N TYR A 470 6.02 -1.64 -8.86
CA TYR A 470 5.60 -2.82 -9.62
C TYR A 470 6.76 -3.28 -10.48
N HIS A 471 7.29 -4.46 -10.16
CA HIS A 471 8.30 -5.09 -10.98
C HIS A 471 7.72 -5.48 -12.35
N LEU A 472 8.28 -4.92 -13.41
CA LEU A 472 7.94 -5.22 -14.79
C LEU A 472 8.82 -6.34 -15.35
N GLY A 473 9.81 -6.82 -14.60
CA GLY A 473 10.77 -7.85 -15.02
C GLY A 473 11.82 -7.36 -15.98
N SER A 474 12.69 -8.27 -16.43
CA SER A 474 13.84 -7.90 -17.26
C SER A 474 13.45 -7.48 -18.69
N PHE A 475 14.15 -6.48 -19.22
CA PHE A 475 14.02 -6.00 -20.60
C PHE A 475 15.31 -6.23 -21.40
N ARG A 476 15.14 -6.28 -22.73
CA ARG A 476 16.19 -6.22 -23.74
C ARG A 476 15.68 -5.39 -24.92
N LYS A 477 16.57 -4.84 -25.74
CA LYS A 477 16.17 -4.16 -26.98
C LYS A 477 15.14 -4.95 -27.81
N GLY A 478 13.98 -4.33 -28.05
CA GLY A 478 12.84 -4.90 -28.79
C GLY A 478 11.86 -5.69 -27.92
N THR A 479 12.14 -5.89 -26.64
CA THR A 479 11.23 -6.53 -25.69
C THR A 479 9.99 -5.67 -25.49
N GLN A 480 8.83 -6.29 -25.59
CA GLN A 480 7.54 -5.65 -25.36
C GLN A 480 6.74 -6.48 -24.36
N LYS A 481 6.24 -5.86 -23.30
CA LYS A 481 5.39 -6.51 -22.30
C LYS A 481 4.01 -5.87 -22.29
N ASN A 482 2.99 -6.70 -22.44
CA ASN A 482 1.60 -6.29 -22.32
C ASN A 482 1.16 -6.56 -20.88
N THR A 483 0.82 -5.50 -20.17
CA THR A 483 0.44 -5.53 -18.76
C THR A 483 -1.07 -5.40 -18.57
N TRP A 484 -1.83 -5.25 -19.65
CA TRP A 484 -3.29 -5.32 -19.62
C TRP A 484 -3.79 -6.74 -19.24
N PRO A 485 -4.87 -6.90 -18.44
CA PRO A 485 -5.75 -5.87 -17.87
C PRO A 485 -5.34 -5.35 -16.49
N TYR A 486 -4.09 -5.55 -16.06
CA TYR A 486 -3.65 -5.24 -14.70
C TYR A 486 -3.45 -3.74 -14.51
N PRO A 487 -4.18 -3.10 -13.59
CA PRO A 487 -3.94 -1.70 -13.30
C PRO A 487 -2.75 -1.53 -12.36
N LEU A 488 -1.97 -0.47 -12.57
CA LEU A 488 -1.03 0.06 -11.58
C LEU A 488 -1.75 0.60 -10.34
N MET A 489 -3.05 0.91 -10.49
CA MET A 489 -3.81 1.47 -9.40
C MET A 489 -5.31 1.37 -9.59
N MET A 490 -6.01 1.38 -8.47
CA MET A 490 -7.43 1.53 -8.44
C MET A 490 -7.86 2.53 -7.35
N LYS A 491 -8.77 3.45 -7.68
CA LYS A 491 -9.40 4.34 -6.70
C LYS A 491 -10.92 4.37 -6.74
N PRO A 492 -11.59 4.32 -5.58
CA PRO A 492 -13.01 4.56 -5.50
C PRO A 492 -13.22 6.05 -5.72
N VAL A 493 -13.58 6.43 -6.95
CA VAL A 493 -13.76 7.84 -7.31
C VAL A 493 -15.24 8.24 -7.25
N LEU A 494 -16.15 7.26 -7.26
CA LEU A 494 -17.56 7.52 -7.53
C LEU A 494 -18.47 7.06 -6.38
N ALA A 495 -18.82 7.98 -5.48
CA ALA A 495 -20.09 7.88 -4.79
C ALA A 495 -21.22 8.20 -5.80
N LYS A 496 -22.35 7.50 -5.72
CA LYS A 496 -23.52 7.56 -6.64
C LYS A 496 -24.22 8.93 -6.72
N ALA A 497 -23.53 10.01 -7.08
CA ALA A 497 -24.13 11.33 -7.30
C ALA A 497 -24.32 11.60 -8.81
N PRO A 498 -25.47 12.12 -9.25
CA PRO A 498 -25.75 12.37 -10.66
C PRO A 498 -24.91 13.53 -11.23
N THR A 499 -24.87 13.60 -12.56
CA THR A 499 -24.25 14.66 -13.38
C THR A 499 -24.57 16.07 -12.86
N ARG A 500 -23.53 16.89 -12.64
CA ARG A 500 -23.60 18.32 -12.24
C ARG A 500 -24.19 18.61 -10.85
N THR A 501 -23.86 17.83 -9.83
CA THR A 501 -24.01 18.26 -8.43
C THR A 501 -22.87 19.21 -8.00
N PRO A 502 -23.00 19.94 -6.88
CA PRO A 502 -21.88 20.70 -6.31
C PRO A 502 -20.66 19.79 -6.10
N GLY A 503 -19.48 20.22 -6.58
CA GLY A 503 -18.21 19.50 -6.41
C GLY A 503 -17.65 18.75 -7.63
N TRP A 504 -18.22 18.91 -8.83
CA TRP A 504 -17.69 18.40 -10.12
C TRP A 504 -17.26 19.55 -11.06
N PRO A 505 -16.36 19.34 -12.04
CA PRO A 505 -15.42 18.23 -12.30
C PRO A 505 -14.54 17.75 -11.15
N LYS A 506 -14.05 16.52 -11.29
CA LYS A 506 -13.01 15.90 -10.45
C LYS A 506 -11.72 15.75 -11.26
N VAL A 507 -10.57 15.99 -10.62
CA VAL A 507 -9.26 15.79 -11.25
C VAL A 507 -8.45 14.78 -10.47
N LEU A 508 -7.92 13.79 -11.18
CA LEU A 508 -6.91 12.86 -10.68
C LEU A 508 -5.61 13.13 -11.44
N SER A 509 -4.47 13.05 -10.74
CA SER A 509 -3.17 13.20 -11.39
C SER A 509 -2.25 12.08 -10.96
N ALA A 510 -1.75 11.31 -11.92
CA ALA A 510 -0.76 10.28 -11.67
C ALA A 510 0.62 10.77 -12.11
N THR A 511 1.57 10.80 -11.17
CA THR A 511 3.00 10.95 -11.47
C THR A 511 3.62 9.57 -11.40
N VAL A 512 4.17 9.10 -12.51
CA VAL A 512 4.70 7.74 -12.68
C VAL A 512 6.14 7.82 -13.14
N GLN A 513 6.98 6.93 -12.62
CA GLN A 513 8.40 6.86 -12.94
C GLN A 513 8.80 5.40 -13.16
N LEU A 514 9.66 5.18 -14.16
CA LEU A 514 10.36 3.92 -14.35
C LEU A 514 11.72 3.99 -13.65
N ALA A 515 12.17 2.88 -13.07
CA ALA A 515 13.50 2.76 -12.49
C ALA A 515 14.03 1.35 -12.72
N GLU A 516 15.35 1.20 -12.82
CA GLU A 516 15.99 -0.12 -12.70
C GLU A 516 16.00 -0.58 -11.23
N GLU A 517 15.89 -1.88 -10.98
CA GLU A 517 15.59 -2.47 -9.67
C GLU A 517 16.80 -2.55 -8.72
N ASP A 518 18.01 -2.38 -9.24
CA ASP A 518 19.28 -2.70 -8.59
C ASP A 518 19.65 -1.79 -7.37
N GLY A 519 18.67 -1.14 -6.73
CA GLY A 519 18.89 -0.30 -5.56
C GLY A 519 17.65 0.40 -5.00
N GLY A 520 16.45 -0.11 -5.30
CA GLY A 520 15.13 0.51 -5.10
C GLY A 520 14.98 1.50 -3.93
N GLY A 521 14.20 2.58 -4.14
CA GLY A 521 13.82 3.48 -3.04
C GLY A 521 13.19 4.81 -3.46
N PHE A 522 13.51 5.33 -4.64
CA PHE A 522 13.03 6.66 -5.03
C PHE A 522 11.50 6.72 -5.23
N SER A 523 10.87 5.64 -5.72
CA SER A 523 9.41 5.55 -5.86
C SER A 523 8.67 5.52 -4.51
N ALA A 524 9.33 5.07 -3.44
CA ALA A 524 8.78 5.09 -2.08
C ALA A 524 8.85 6.48 -1.44
N ASP A 525 9.87 7.24 -1.81
CA ASP A 525 10.20 8.55 -1.28
C ASP A 525 9.51 9.70 -2.06
N LEU A 526 8.93 9.40 -3.23
CA LEU A 526 8.22 10.38 -4.06
C LEU A 526 6.99 10.99 -3.37
N ASP A 527 6.35 10.28 -2.45
CA ASP A 527 5.16 10.77 -1.72
C ASP A 527 5.48 11.99 -0.85
N ASP A 528 6.55 11.89 -0.05
CA ASP A 528 7.05 12.98 0.80
C ASP A 528 7.46 14.21 -0.04
N LEU A 529 8.13 13.98 -1.18
CA LEU A 529 8.52 15.05 -2.10
C LEU A 529 7.31 15.79 -2.67
N LEU A 530 6.28 15.06 -3.08
CA LEU A 530 5.07 15.66 -3.67
C LEU A 530 4.23 16.39 -2.61
N GLY A 531 4.11 15.84 -1.40
CA GLY A 531 3.47 16.50 -0.27
C GLY A 531 4.09 17.86 0.03
N GLY A 532 5.42 17.91 0.16
CA GLY A 532 6.11 19.15 0.43
C GLY A 532 6.04 20.20 -0.70
N ILE A 533 5.97 19.78 -1.97
CA ILE A 533 5.75 20.71 -3.11
C ILE A 533 4.31 21.27 -3.07
N ASN A 534 3.33 20.43 -2.73
CA ASN A 534 1.94 20.87 -2.61
C ASN A 534 1.77 21.93 -1.51
N ASP A 535 2.40 21.72 -0.36
CA ASP A 535 2.39 22.67 0.77
C ASP A 535 2.99 24.03 0.39
N LEU A 536 4.08 24.05 -0.38
CA LEU A 536 4.65 25.27 -0.92
C LEU A 536 3.70 26.00 -1.88
N LEU A 537 3.03 25.26 -2.77
CA LEU A 537 2.07 25.84 -3.71
C LEU A 537 0.91 26.51 -2.98
N VAL A 538 0.35 25.87 -1.94
CA VAL A 538 -0.73 26.42 -1.13
C VAL A 538 -0.33 27.74 -0.46
N LYS A 539 0.89 27.81 0.09
CA LYS A 539 1.40 29.04 0.71
C LYS A 539 1.61 30.18 -0.28
N GLU A 540 2.23 29.90 -1.42
CA GLU A 540 2.48 30.94 -2.43
C GLU A 540 1.18 31.50 -3.00
N LEU A 541 0.15 30.67 -3.11
CA LEU A 541 -1.19 31.12 -3.50
C LEU A 541 -1.82 32.06 -2.45
N ASP A 542 -1.74 31.72 -1.17
CA ASP A 542 -2.22 32.58 -0.07
C ASP A 542 -1.58 33.98 -0.15
N LYS A 543 -0.27 34.02 -0.37
CA LYS A 543 0.51 35.27 -0.45
C LYS A 543 0.33 36.07 -1.72
N ALA A 544 0.00 35.43 -2.84
CA ALA A 544 -0.37 36.11 -4.06
C ALA A 544 -1.71 36.89 -3.94
N GLY A 545 -2.36 36.87 -2.76
CA GLY A 545 -3.59 37.60 -2.47
C GLY A 545 -4.84 36.80 -2.74
N TYR A 546 -4.70 35.48 -2.87
CA TYR A 546 -5.84 34.58 -2.98
C TYR A 546 -6.18 33.97 -1.64
N ALA A 547 -7.45 34.03 -1.25
CA ALA A 547 -8.02 33.13 -0.24
C ALA A 547 -8.12 31.68 -0.78
N ALA A 548 -7.08 31.22 -1.48
CA ALA A 548 -6.99 29.90 -2.09
C ALA A 548 -6.67 28.83 -1.04
N ALA A 549 -6.17 29.17 0.14
CA ALA A 549 -6.03 28.22 1.24
C ALA A 549 -7.39 27.61 1.63
N GLU A 550 -8.43 28.46 1.74
CA GLU A 550 -9.81 27.98 1.90
C GLU A 550 -10.37 27.38 0.61
N ALA A 551 -10.01 27.81 -0.60
CA ALA A 551 -10.53 27.20 -1.84
C ALA A 551 -9.90 25.83 -2.17
N VAL A 552 -8.67 25.57 -1.75
CA VAL A 552 -7.98 24.27 -1.81
C VAL A 552 -8.54 23.33 -0.74
N ALA A 553 -8.88 23.85 0.45
CA ALA A 553 -9.56 23.10 1.51
C ALA A 553 -11.10 22.96 1.34
N SER A 554 -11.75 23.89 0.62
CA SER A 554 -13.19 23.97 0.36
C SER A 554 -13.58 23.77 -1.11
N ALA A 555 -12.71 23.11 -1.91
CA ALA A 555 -13.00 22.61 -3.27
C ALA A 555 -14.14 21.56 -3.33
N LEU A 556 -14.98 21.52 -2.30
CA LEU A 556 -16.27 20.87 -2.21
C LEU A 556 -17.45 21.85 -2.43
N GLY A 557 -17.21 23.13 -2.72
CA GLY A 557 -18.29 24.13 -2.81
C GLY A 557 -18.19 25.23 -3.88
N LEU A 558 -17.03 25.49 -4.51
CA LEU A 558 -16.89 26.49 -5.58
C LEU A 558 -16.17 25.90 -6.82
N GLY A 559 -16.86 25.96 -7.96
CA GLY A 559 -16.49 25.59 -9.33
C GLY A 559 -15.16 24.87 -9.65
N ALA A 560 -15.25 23.55 -9.87
CA ALA A 560 -14.80 22.84 -11.08
C ALA A 560 -13.45 23.17 -11.73
N SER A 561 -13.36 24.31 -12.40
CA SER A 561 -12.23 24.67 -13.26
C SER A 561 -11.00 25.05 -12.46
N LEU A 562 -11.19 25.57 -11.25
CA LEU A 562 -10.09 26.05 -10.42
C LEU A 562 -9.19 24.90 -9.93
N GLY A 563 -9.77 23.82 -9.41
CA GLY A 563 -9.01 22.65 -8.95
C GLY A 563 -8.20 22.00 -10.08
N ALA A 564 -8.76 21.99 -11.29
CA ALA A 564 -8.10 21.43 -12.47
C ALA A 564 -6.91 22.28 -12.95
N VAL A 565 -7.05 23.61 -12.91
CA VAL A 565 -5.98 24.56 -13.21
C VAL A 565 -4.83 24.42 -12.21
N LEU A 566 -5.13 24.35 -10.91
CA LEU A 566 -4.10 24.20 -9.86
C LEU A 566 -3.40 22.84 -9.90
N ALA A 567 -4.12 21.75 -10.21
CA ALA A 567 -3.51 20.43 -10.38
C ALA A 567 -2.49 20.42 -11.54
N LYS A 568 -2.76 21.14 -12.64
CA LYS A 568 -1.77 21.34 -13.72
C LYS A 568 -0.56 22.14 -13.28
N VAL A 569 -0.75 23.19 -12.47
CA VAL A 569 0.38 23.96 -11.91
C VAL A 569 1.24 23.05 -11.05
N LEU A 570 0.64 22.29 -10.14
CA LEU A 570 1.36 21.32 -9.30
C LEU A 570 2.14 20.31 -10.15
N ALA A 571 1.48 19.69 -11.13
CA ALA A 571 2.11 18.74 -12.04
C ALA A 571 3.33 19.33 -12.76
N PHE A 572 3.25 20.58 -13.23
CA PHE A 572 4.37 21.28 -13.85
C PHE A 572 5.53 21.49 -12.87
N VAL A 573 5.24 21.96 -11.65
CA VAL A 573 6.27 22.21 -10.64
C VAL A 573 6.99 20.92 -10.26
N VAL A 574 6.23 19.86 -10.01
CA VAL A 574 6.75 18.53 -9.69
C VAL A 574 7.73 18.07 -10.76
N VAL A 575 7.31 18.19 -12.02
CA VAL A 575 8.13 17.87 -13.18
C VAL A 575 9.44 18.65 -13.19
N GLU A 576 9.39 19.96 -13.01
CA GLU A 576 10.55 20.85 -13.06
C GLU A 576 11.51 20.65 -11.87
N VAL A 577 10.98 20.26 -10.70
CA VAL A 577 11.79 19.91 -9.53
C VAL A 577 12.47 18.57 -9.74
N LEU A 578 11.75 17.56 -10.24
CA LEU A 578 12.32 16.25 -10.55
C LEU A 578 13.39 16.34 -11.64
N GLU A 579 13.21 17.19 -12.66
CA GLU A 579 14.24 17.48 -13.66
C GLU A 579 15.45 18.20 -13.05
N TRP A 580 15.25 19.10 -12.10
CA TRP A 580 16.38 19.69 -11.39
C TRP A 580 17.15 18.65 -10.56
N ILE A 581 16.45 17.82 -9.79
CA ILE A 581 17.08 16.71 -9.03
C ILE A 581 17.87 15.84 -10.01
N TRP A 582 17.28 15.54 -11.15
CA TRP A 582 17.94 14.79 -12.19
C TRP A 582 19.22 15.45 -12.68
N ASP A 583 19.14 16.62 -13.30
CA ASP A 583 20.27 17.25 -13.97
C ASP A 583 21.44 17.55 -13.04
N GLU A 584 21.16 17.75 -11.74
CA GLU A 584 22.17 18.03 -10.74
C GLU A 584 22.75 16.79 -10.04
N PHE A 585 21.98 15.69 -9.96
CA PHE A 585 22.31 14.55 -9.11
C PHE A 585 22.33 13.21 -9.84
N MET A 586 22.18 13.17 -11.16
CA MET A 586 22.18 11.92 -11.94
C MET A 586 23.40 11.03 -11.67
N ASP A 587 24.59 11.61 -11.53
CA ASP A 587 25.83 10.86 -11.27
C ASP A 587 25.87 10.19 -9.87
N PHE A 588 24.86 10.43 -9.02
CA PHE A 588 24.78 9.92 -7.65
C PHE A 588 23.75 8.81 -7.47
N PHE A 589 22.79 8.68 -8.40
CA PHE A 589 21.92 7.52 -8.42
C PHE A 589 22.76 6.37 -8.99
N GLU A 590 23.01 5.34 -8.19
CA GLU A 590 23.89 4.22 -8.55
C GLU A 590 23.30 3.33 -9.68
N ASP A 591 22.03 3.59 -10.06
CA ASP A 591 21.28 2.95 -11.17
C ASP A 591 20.77 4.01 -12.15
N ASP A 592 20.21 3.59 -13.29
CA ASP A 592 19.53 4.44 -14.26
C ASP A 592 18.03 4.60 -13.93
N PRO A 593 17.59 5.52 -13.03
CA PRO A 593 16.19 5.90 -13.00
C PRO A 593 15.83 6.45 -14.39
N PHE A 594 14.53 6.62 -14.66
CA PHE A 594 14.04 7.35 -15.84
C PHE A 594 13.34 8.65 -15.40
N PRO A 595 13.32 9.69 -16.26
CA PRO A 595 12.54 10.88 -15.97
C PRO A 595 11.05 10.53 -15.73
N PRO A 596 10.42 11.13 -14.70
CA PRO A 596 9.01 10.87 -14.38
C PRO A 596 8.08 11.51 -15.42
N VAL A 597 6.89 10.91 -15.58
CA VAL A 597 5.80 11.40 -16.43
C VAL A 597 4.56 11.69 -15.59
N VAL A 598 3.80 12.72 -15.99
CA VAL A 598 2.54 13.06 -15.34
C VAL A 598 1.37 12.83 -16.31
N PHE A 599 0.34 12.14 -15.83
CA PHE A 599 -0.82 11.75 -16.61
C PHE A 599 -2.12 12.17 -15.90
N PRO A 600 -2.58 13.42 -16.10
CA PRO A 600 -3.80 13.92 -15.47
C PRO A 600 -5.07 13.37 -16.15
N LEU A 601 -6.11 13.18 -15.36
CA LEU A 601 -7.47 12.85 -15.77
C LEU A 601 -8.42 13.91 -15.23
N VAL A 602 -9.16 14.56 -16.11
CA VAL A 602 -10.28 15.44 -15.74
C VAL A 602 -11.56 14.69 -16.04
N LEU A 603 -12.41 14.52 -15.03
CA LEU A 603 -13.73 13.92 -15.16
C LEU A 603 -14.77 15.04 -15.01
N ASP A 604 -15.44 15.37 -16.10
CA ASP A 604 -16.53 16.35 -16.13
C ASP A 604 -17.84 15.74 -15.65
N THR A 605 -18.03 14.45 -15.93
CA THR A 605 -19.16 13.65 -15.48
C THR A 605 -18.79 12.20 -15.16
N ILE A 606 -19.71 11.44 -14.56
CA ILE A 606 -19.58 9.98 -14.40
C ILE A 606 -19.65 9.23 -15.75
N HIS A 607 -20.06 9.90 -16.82
CA HIS A 607 -20.37 9.31 -18.13
C HIS A 607 -19.35 9.65 -19.21
N ASP A 608 -18.20 10.23 -18.88
CA ASP A 608 -17.18 10.56 -19.88
C ASP A 608 -16.70 9.27 -20.58
N ASP A 609 -16.50 9.34 -21.90
CA ASP A 609 -16.10 8.21 -22.74
C ASP A 609 -14.66 7.76 -22.41
N LEU A 610 -14.50 6.94 -21.37
CA LEU A 610 -13.28 6.20 -21.08
C LEU A 610 -13.23 4.87 -21.86
N PRO A 611 -12.05 4.45 -22.34
CA PRO A 611 -10.72 4.80 -21.81
C PRO A 611 -10.02 6.01 -22.45
N ILE A 612 -9.26 6.77 -21.63
CA ILE A 612 -8.27 7.75 -22.11
C ILE A 612 -6.90 7.08 -22.12
N VAL A 613 -6.30 6.95 -23.30
CA VAL A 613 -4.99 6.32 -23.49
C VAL A 613 -4.00 7.36 -23.98
N THR A 614 -2.86 7.47 -23.30
CA THR A 614 -1.77 8.36 -23.71
C THR A 614 -0.47 7.57 -23.87
N LYS A 615 0.25 7.84 -24.95
CA LYS A 615 1.57 7.28 -25.22
C LYS A 615 2.63 8.19 -24.61
N PHE A 616 3.58 7.58 -23.91
CA PHE A 616 4.74 8.21 -23.34
C PHE A 616 5.99 7.49 -23.82
N TRP A 617 7.12 8.18 -23.70
CA TRP A 617 8.45 7.66 -23.92
C TRP A 617 9.42 8.38 -23.00
N THR A 618 10.49 7.69 -22.62
CA THR A 618 11.51 8.20 -21.71
C THR A 618 12.89 7.62 -22.05
N LYS A 619 13.95 8.37 -21.76
CA LYS A 619 15.34 8.00 -22.01
C LYS A 619 16.22 8.33 -20.80
N SER A 620 17.11 7.41 -20.44
CA SER A 620 18.13 7.55 -19.39
C SER A 620 19.21 6.49 -19.60
N GLY A 621 20.46 6.72 -19.18
CA GLY A 621 21.48 5.66 -19.19
C GLY A 621 21.88 5.04 -20.53
N GLY A 622 21.36 5.57 -21.65
CA GLY A 622 21.41 4.92 -22.97
C GLY A 622 20.17 4.08 -23.31
N GLY A 623 19.33 3.78 -22.32
CA GLY A 623 18.03 3.15 -22.47
C GLY A 623 16.95 4.10 -23.03
N HIS A 624 16.02 3.54 -23.80
CA HIS A 624 14.83 4.21 -24.32
C HIS A 624 13.63 3.28 -24.16
N TYR A 625 12.60 3.75 -23.45
CA TYR A 625 11.36 3.01 -23.26
C TYR A 625 10.15 3.78 -23.80
N ASP A 626 9.34 3.11 -24.64
CA ASP A 626 8.02 3.59 -25.06
C ASP A 626 6.95 2.87 -24.23
N PHE A 627 5.99 3.60 -23.69
CA PHE A 627 4.94 3.00 -22.87
C PHE A 627 3.58 3.70 -23.01
N ARG A 628 2.52 3.03 -22.57
CA ARG A 628 1.15 3.52 -22.65
C ARG A 628 0.49 3.49 -21.30
N LEU A 629 0.02 4.65 -20.85
CA LEU A 629 -0.85 4.74 -19.69
C LEU A 629 -2.30 4.90 -20.14
N ARG A 630 -3.21 4.25 -19.43
CA ARG A 630 -4.64 4.28 -19.68
C ARG A 630 -5.40 4.58 -18.40
N TRP A 631 -6.28 5.57 -18.47
CA TRP A 631 -7.38 5.75 -17.53
C TRP A 631 -8.58 4.97 -18.02
N ASP A 632 -9.13 4.09 -17.19
CA ASP A 632 -10.33 3.31 -17.50
C ASP A 632 -11.38 3.45 -16.39
N LEU A 633 -12.65 3.56 -16.81
CA LEU A 633 -13.82 3.44 -15.96
C LEU A 633 -14.47 2.12 -16.39
N SER A 634 -14.53 1.17 -15.47
CA SER A 634 -15.24 -0.09 -15.70
C SER A 634 -16.68 0.20 -16.15
N ARG A 635 -16.95 -0.09 -17.43
CA ARG A 635 -18.23 0.22 -18.09
C ARG A 635 -19.42 -0.40 -17.34
N TRP A 636 -20.51 0.37 -17.30
CA TRP A 636 -21.82 -0.02 -16.76
C TRP A 636 -22.40 -1.27 -17.40
#